data_AF-A0A7K2JMP2-F1
#
_entry.id   AF-A0A7K2JMP2-F1
#
_cell.length_a   1.000
_cell.length_b   1.000
_cell.length_c   1.000
_cell.angle_alpha   90.00
_cell.angle_beta   90.00
_cell.angle_gamma   90.00
#
_symmetry.space_group_name_H-M   'P 1'
#
loop_
_entity.id
_entity.type
_entity.pdbx_description
1 polymer ?
#
loop_
_entity_poly.entity_id
_entity_poly.type
_entity_poly.pdbx_seq_one_letter_code
_entity_poly.pdbx_strand_id
1 'polypeptide(L)'
;TRLPRTFRADGEEWVVWVTDAEGDDALEFAPATGLAPGATPRRLAAGQLGRVLALAMAPDGSRAAVASHDGRVLLVERETGEVREVDRSEDGDASGLVFSPDSAWLAWSHPGPDPLRQLKLANTTDLSVSEATPLRFKDWSPAFTLDGKHLAFLSTRSFDPVYDEHVFDLAFVEGARPYLITLAATTPSPFGPQRHGRPFETPDREETPDSEGTPTTRIDIEGLADRIVPFPVEAARYSRLRAAKDGVLWLRHPVIGVLGASRANPEDPDPRTELERYDLAQQRVEHLAGDADHFEVSGDGKRVLLWTDGRLKVVPSDRRASGDEDSDTNITVDLGRVRQTVDPAAEWRQMFDETGRVMRDNFWRPDMNGVDWDGVLDRYRPVLDRLATHDDLVDLLWEVHGELGTSHAYVTPRGGHGGGARQGLLGADLSRHEDGTWRIDRVLPSETSDPHARSPLAAPGVAVRAGDAVVAVAGQPVDPVTGPGPLLVGTAGKPVELTVSPAGGGELRHAVVVPLADEEPLRYHAWVADRRAHVHEKSGGRLGYLHVPDMQAPGWAQIHRDLRVEVAREGLVVDVRENRGGHTSQLVVEKLARRIVGWDLPRGMRPFSYPMDAPRGPVVAVANEFSGSDGDIVNAAIKALGIGPVVGTRTWGGVVGIDSRYRLVDGTLITQPKYAFWLEGYGWGVENHGVDPDVEVPQRPQDYVAGRDPQLDEAIRMALEALEATPAKTPPSLP
;
A
#
# COMPACT_ATOMS: atom_id res chain seq x y z
N THR A 1 -1.48 -8.84 -15.43
CA THR A 1 -0.16 -8.17 -15.55
C THR A 1 0.07 -7.85 -17.02
N ARG A 2 0.65 -6.68 -17.34
CA ARG A 2 1.01 -6.20 -18.70
C ARG A 2 2.31 -6.83 -19.24
N LEU A 3 2.82 -7.87 -18.58
CA LEU A 3 4.09 -8.51 -18.97
C LEU A 3 3.94 -9.25 -20.31
N PRO A 4 5.04 -9.38 -21.10
CA PRO A 4 5.05 -10.19 -22.31
C PRO A 4 4.53 -11.61 -22.09
N ARG A 5 3.96 -12.22 -23.13
CA ARG A 5 3.47 -13.60 -23.14
C ARG A 5 4.12 -14.38 -24.25
N THR A 6 4.68 -15.54 -23.92
CA THR A 6 5.19 -16.49 -24.89
C THR A 6 4.11 -17.51 -25.22
N PHE A 7 4.06 -17.97 -26.46
CA PHE A 7 3.13 -18.98 -26.94
C PHE A 7 3.70 -19.71 -28.14
N ARG A 8 3.15 -20.88 -28.48
CA ARG A 8 3.54 -21.62 -29.68
C ARG A 8 2.51 -21.45 -30.77
N ALA A 9 2.98 -21.22 -32.00
CA ALA A 9 2.14 -21.25 -33.18
C ALA A 9 2.97 -21.59 -34.41
N ASP A 10 2.34 -22.29 -35.35
CA ASP A 10 2.98 -22.67 -36.62
C ASP A 10 4.31 -23.44 -36.43
N GLY A 11 4.45 -24.15 -35.30
CA GLY A 11 5.64 -24.90 -34.92
C GLY A 11 6.74 -24.08 -34.23
N GLU A 12 6.62 -22.76 -34.17
CA GLU A 12 7.61 -21.83 -33.63
C GLU A 12 7.17 -21.24 -32.28
N GLU A 13 8.14 -20.76 -31.50
CA GLU A 13 7.89 -19.96 -30.29
C GLU A 13 7.73 -18.50 -30.65
N TRP A 14 6.68 -17.87 -30.16
CA TRP A 14 6.33 -16.47 -30.38
C TRP A 14 6.21 -15.73 -29.06
N VAL A 15 6.32 -14.41 -29.12
CA VAL A 15 6.07 -13.52 -27.99
C VAL A 15 5.14 -12.39 -28.42
N VAL A 16 4.20 -12.05 -27.52
CA VAL A 16 3.35 -10.86 -27.61
C VAL A 16 3.62 -9.93 -26.43
N TRP A 17 3.69 -8.63 -26.69
CA TRP A 17 3.83 -7.59 -25.66
C TRP A 17 3.00 -6.36 -26.01
N VAL A 18 2.79 -5.50 -25.01
CA VAL A 18 2.13 -4.20 -25.20
C VAL A 18 3.18 -3.16 -25.55
N THR A 19 2.89 -2.32 -26.54
CA THR A 19 3.72 -1.20 -26.97
C THR A 19 2.90 0.07 -27.06
N ASP A 20 3.51 1.22 -26.80
CA ASP A 20 2.93 2.56 -26.98
C ASP A 20 3.75 3.39 -27.98
N ALA A 21 4.57 2.75 -28.82
CA ALA A 21 5.50 3.41 -29.73
C ALA A 21 4.83 4.31 -30.80
N GLU A 22 3.52 4.16 -31.03
CA GLU A 22 2.70 5.02 -31.90
C GLU A 22 1.75 5.94 -31.11
N GLY A 23 1.93 6.03 -29.79
CA GLY A 23 1.07 6.82 -28.89
C GLY A 23 0.17 5.91 -28.06
N ASP A 24 -0.91 5.39 -28.65
CA ASP A 24 -1.84 4.51 -27.94
C ASP A 24 -1.32 3.07 -27.84
N ASP A 25 -1.75 2.37 -26.78
CA ASP A 25 -1.39 0.98 -26.55
C ASP A 25 -1.83 0.08 -27.73
N ALA A 26 -0.90 -0.76 -28.18
CA ALA A 26 -1.06 -1.76 -29.21
C ALA A 26 -0.43 -3.09 -28.78
N LEU A 27 -0.75 -4.18 -29.48
CA LEU A 27 -0.09 -5.47 -29.29
C LEU A 27 0.93 -5.71 -30.41
N GLU A 28 2.14 -6.08 -30.05
CA GLU A 28 3.18 -6.50 -31.00
C GLU A 28 3.49 -7.97 -30.87
N PHE A 29 3.66 -8.63 -32.02
CA PHE A 29 3.96 -10.04 -32.13
C PHE A 29 5.27 -10.25 -32.90
N ALA A 30 6.13 -11.11 -32.39
CA ALA A 30 7.36 -11.54 -33.06
C ALA A 30 7.75 -12.97 -32.65
N PRO A 31 8.57 -13.67 -33.47
CA PRO A 31 9.22 -14.91 -33.04
C PRO A 31 10.09 -14.67 -31.80
N ALA A 32 10.05 -15.59 -30.84
CA ALA A 32 10.82 -15.50 -29.59
C ALA A 32 12.34 -15.57 -29.82
N THR A 33 12.76 -16.12 -30.97
CA THR A 33 14.15 -16.14 -31.42
C THR A 33 14.64 -14.79 -31.96
N GLY A 34 13.76 -13.80 -32.06
CA GLY A 34 14.03 -12.48 -32.61
C GLY A 34 13.64 -12.36 -34.07
N LEU A 35 13.58 -11.11 -34.53
CA LEU A 35 13.25 -10.78 -35.92
C LEU A 35 14.48 -10.87 -36.82
N ALA A 36 14.25 -11.23 -38.09
CA ALA A 36 15.28 -11.08 -39.12
C ALA A 36 15.71 -9.60 -39.23
N PRO A 37 16.98 -9.30 -39.53
CA PRO A 37 17.44 -7.91 -39.69
C PRO A 37 16.57 -7.13 -40.68
N GLY A 38 16.02 -5.99 -40.23
CA GLY A 38 15.15 -5.12 -41.04
C GLY A 38 13.66 -5.50 -41.02
N ALA A 39 13.26 -6.60 -40.40
CA ALA A 39 11.86 -6.90 -40.14
C ALA A 39 11.36 -6.14 -38.90
N THR A 40 10.09 -5.74 -38.93
CA THR A 40 9.39 -5.10 -37.81
C THR A 40 8.41 -6.09 -37.17
N PRO A 41 8.15 -5.98 -35.85
CA PRO A 41 7.10 -6.74 -35.20
C PRO A 41 5.74 -6.47 -35.87
N ARG A 42 4.88 -7.48 -35.89
CA ARG A 42 3.50 -7.31 -36.36
C ARG A 42 2.71 -6.59 -35.27
N ARG A 43 2.34 -5.34 -35.51
CA ARG A 43 1.55 -4.50 -34.59
C ARG A 43 0.07 -4.56 -34.92
N LEU A 44 -0.78 -4.72 -33.90
CA LEU A 44 -2.23 -4.84 -34.02
C LEU A 44 -2.94 -3.97 -32.97
N ALA A 45 -4.17 -3.56 -33.29
CA ALA A 45 -5.11 -2.92 -32.36
C ALA A 45 -4.69 -1.55 -31.77
N ALA A 46 -3.73 -0.85 -32.38
CA ALA A 46 -3.35 0.51 -31.96
C ALA A 46 -4.59 1.43 -31.91
N GLY A 47 -4.75 2.15 -30.79
CA GLY A 47 -5.88 3.06 -30.55
C GLY A 47 -7.21 2.38 -30.21
N GLN A 48 -7.28 1.03 -30.17
CA GLN A 48 -8.53 0.31 -29.93
C GLN A 48 -8.61 -0.31 -28.52
N LEU A 49 -7.47 -0.46 -27.84
CA LEU A 49 -7.36 -1.20 -26.58
C LEU A 49 -7.61 -0.34 -25.33
N GLY A 50 -7.37 0.97 -25.41
CA GLY A 50 -7.10 1.78 -24.22
C GLY A 50 -5.83 1.31 -23.49
N ARG A 51 -5.51 1.87 -22.32
CA ARG A 51 -4.34 1.45 -21.54
C ARG A 51 -4.50 0.01 -21.03
N VAL A 52 -3.64 -0.89 -21.48
CA VAL A 52 -3.65 -2.32 -21.15
C VAL A 52 -3.08 -2.56 -19.77
N LEU A 53 -3.87 -3.20 -18.90
CA LEU A 53 -3.50 -3.53 -17.52
C LEU A 53 -3.20 -5.04 -17.36
N ALA A 54 -3.83 -5.87 -18.17
CA ALA A 54 -3.53 -7.30 -18.23
C ALA A 54 -3.59 -7.83 -19.65
N LEU A 55 -2.65 -8.75 -19.95
CA LEU A 55 -2.55 -9.47 -21.20
C LEU A 55 -2.48 -10.97 -20.92
N ALA A 56 -3.25 -11.75 -21.68
CA ALA A 56 -3.19 -13.21 -21.73
C ALA A 56 -3.24 -13.68 -23.19
N MET A 57 -2.60 -14.81 -23.48
CA MET A 57 -2.62 -15.43 -24.81
C MET A 57 -3.31 -16.78 -24.71
N ALA A 58 -4.16 -17.10 -25.69
CA ALA A 58 -4.73 -18.43 -25.84
C ALA A 58 -3.62 -19.46 -26.09
N PRO A 59 -3.68 -20.68 -25.50
CA PRO A 59 -2.68 -21.72 -25.70
C PRO A 59 -2.42 -22.08 -27.17
N ASP A 60 -3.42 -21.97 -28.03
CA ASP A 60 -3.30 -22.21 -29.47
C ASP A 60 -2.65 -21.06 -30.27
N GLY A 61 -2.36 -19.94 -29.61
CA GLY A 61 -1.74 -18.78 -30.23
C GLY A 61 -2.66 -17.99 -31.19
N SER A 62 -3.97 -18.26 -31.20
CA SER A 62 -4.91 -17.61 -32.12
C SER A 62 -5.37 -16.22 -31.64
N ARG A 63 -5.50 -16.05 -30.31
CA ARG A 63 -6.15 -14.87 -29.70
C ARG A 63 -5.43 -14.37 -28.46
N ALA A 64 -5.40 -13.04 -28.31
CA ALA A 64 -5.00 -12.38 -27.09
C ALA A 64 -6.22 -11.83 -26.35
N ALA A 65 -6.24 -11.93 -25.02
CA ALA A 65 -7.21 -11.26 -24.15
C ALA A 65 -6.54 -10.06 -23.46
N VAL A 66 -7.27 -8.94 -23.42
CA VAL A 66 -6.81 -7.66 -22.87
C VAL A 66 -7.81 -7.17 -21.83
N ALA A 67 -7.33 -6.74 -20.67
CA ALA A 67 -8.12 -5.98 -19.71
C ALA A 67 -7.59 -4.54 -19.70
N SER A 68 -8.49 -3.58 -19.91
CA SER A 68 -8.14 -2.17 -20.05
C SER A 68 -8.52 -1.36 -18.81
N HIS A 69 -7.86 -0.21 -18.63
CA HIS A 69 -8.12 0.74 -17.54
C HIS A 69 -9.55 1.27 -17.48
N ASP A 70 -10.28 1.21 -18.59
CA ASP A 70 -11.68 1.66 -18.74
C ASP A 70 -12.70 0.55 -18.46
N GLY A 71 -12.28 -0.55 -17.84
CA GLY A 71 -13.15 -1.66 -17.42
C GLY A 71 -13.46 -2.69 -18.51
N ARG A 72 -13.02 -2.47 -19.76
CA ARG A 72 -13.24 -3.41 -20.86
C ARG A 72 -12.39 -4.67 -20.75
N VAL A 73 -13.00 -5.80 -21.11
CA VAL A 73 -12.33 -7.06 -21.46
C VAL A 73 -12.46 -7.26 -22.96
N LEU A 74 -11.34 -7.33 -23.67
CA LEU A 74 -11.27 -7.42 -25.13
C LEU A 74 -10.62 -8.73 -25.56
N LEU A 75 -11.03 -9.24 -26.72
CA LEU A 75 -10.34 -10.29 -27.47
C LEU A 75 -9.80 -9.71 -28.77
N VAL A 76 -8.52 -9.98 -29.04
CA VAL A 76 -7.82 -9.57 -30.27
C VAL A 76 -7.45 -10.82 -31.05
N GLU A 77 -7.98 -10.94 -32.26
CA GLU A 77 -7.60 -12.02 -33.20
C GLU A 77 -6.22 -11.73 -33.80
N ARG A 78 -5.28 -12.68 -33.65
CA ARG A 78 -3.90 -12.49 -34.11
C ARG A 78 -3.82 -12.32 -35.63
N GLU A 79 -4.59 -13.10 -36.39
CA GLU A 79 -4.47 -13.12 -37.85
C GLU A 79 -5.18 -11.97 -38.55
N THR A 80 -6.29 -11.47 -38.02
CA THR A 80 -7.05 -10.37 -38.65
C THR A 80 -6.79 -9.03 -37.99
N GLY A 81 -6.32 -9.02 -36.73
CA GLY A 81 -6.27 -7.82 -35.90
C GLY A 81 -7.64 -7.37 -35.39
N GLU A 82 -8.69 -8.17 -35.59
CA GLU A 82 -10.04 -7.84 -35.16
C GLU A 82 -10.11 -7.77 -33.63
N VAL A 83 -10.61 -6.64 -33.12
CA VAL A 83 -10.83 -6.41 -31.69
C VAL A 83 -12.31 -6.54 -31.39
N ARG A 84 -12.66 -7.42 -30.44
CA ARG A 84 -14.04 -7.63 -29.98
C ARG A 84 -14.12 -7.41 -28.48
N GLU A 85 -15.07 -6.60 -28.05
CA GLU A 85 -15.40 -6.43 -26.63
C GLU A 85 -16.19 -7.65 -26.16
N VAL A 86 -15.74 -8.27 -25.07
CA VAL A 86 -16.36 -9.44 -24.44
C VAL A 86 -17.29 -9.01 -23.31
N ASP A 87 -16.81 -8.10 -22.46
CA ASP A 87 -17.54 -7.57 -21.31
C ASP A 87 -16.94 -6.22 -20.90
N ARG A 88 -17.66 -5.47 -20.06
CA ARG A 88 -17.20 -4.20 -19.48
C ARG A 88 -17.73 -4.07 -18.06
N SER A 89 -16.87 -3.67 -17.13
CA SER A 89 -17.29 -3.32 -15.77
C SER A 89 -17.44 -1.80 -15.62
N GLU A 90 -18.41 -1.40 -14.79
CA GLU A 90 -18.56 -0.02 -14.30
C GLU A 90 -17.87 0.18 -12.95
N ASP A 91 -17.41 -0.89 -12.30
CA ASP A 91 -16.80 -0.89 -10.96
C ASP A 91 -15.26 -0.99 -10.99
N GLY A 92 -14.64 -0.70 -12.14
CA GLY A 92 -13.18 -0.65 -12.33
C GLY A 92 -12.62 -1.76 -13.22
N ASP A 93 -11.32 -2.06 -13.10
CA ASP A 93 -10.63 -2.94 -14.04
C ASP A 93 -10.73 -4.46 -13.74
N ALA A 94 -11.00 -5.22 -14.80
CA ALA A 94 -10.91 -6.67 -14.80
C ALA A 94 -9.46 -7.15 -14.63
N SER A 95 -9.28 -8.29 -13.95
CA SER A 95 -7.94 -8.85 -13.71
C SER A 95 -7.94 -10.37 -13.81
N GLY A 96 -6.74 -10.96 -13.84
CA GLY A 96 -6.59 -12.42 -13.83
C GLY A 96 -7.13 -13.12 -15.07
N LEU A 97 -7.00 -12.52 -16.26
CA LEU A 97 -7.36 -13.16 -17.52
C LEU A 97 -6.63 -14.51 -17.69
N VAL A 98 -7.38 -15.57 -17.99
CA VAL A 98 -6.83 -16.91 -18.24
C VAL A 98 -7.68 -17.67 -19.25
N PHE A 99 -7.04 -18.30 -20.23
CA PHE A 99 -7.71 -19.19 -21.18
C PHE A 99 -7.74 -20.62 -20.66
N SER A 100 -8.77 -21.38 -21.03
CA SER A 100 -8.79 -22.82 -20.86
C SER A 100 -7.70 -23.50 -21.71
N PRO A 101 -7.24 -24.73 -21.36
CA PRO A 101 -6.18 -25.43 -22.10
C PRO A 101 -6.48 -25.63 -23.58
N ASP A 102 -7.75 -25.75 -23.96
CA ASP A 102 -8.23 -25.87 -25.34
C ASP A 102 -8.58 -24.54 -26.01
N SER A 103 -8.29 -23.40 -25.37
CA SER A 103 -8.56 -22.04 -25.87
C SER A 103 -10.06 -21.71 -26.09
N ALA A 104 -10.98 -22.59 -25.70
CA ALA A 104 -12.42 -22.43 -25.93
C ALA A 104 -13.09 -21.47 -24.95
N TRP A 105 -12.49 -21.24 -23.78
CA TRP A 105 -13.04 -20.39 -22.73
C TRP A 105 -12.02 -19.38 -22.22
N LEU A 106 -12.50 -18.19 -21.88
CA LEU A 106 -11.77 -17.16 -21.14
C LEU A 106 -12.40 -16.98 -19.76
N ALA A 107 -11.60 -17.02 -18.70
CA ALA A 107 -12.02 -16.68 -17.34
C ALA A 107 -11.30 -15.42 -16.84
N TRP A 108 -11.97 -14.65 -15.98
CA TRP A 108 -11.37 -13.49 -15.32
C TRP A 108 -12.06 -13.15 -14.00
N SER A 109 -11.38 -12.33 -13.18
CA SER A 109 -11.95 -11.69 -12.00
C SER A 109 -12.54 -10.33 -12.39
N HIS A 110 -13.86 -10.27 -12.44
CA HIS A 110 -14.65 -9.09 -12.77
C HIS A 110 -14.94 -8.29 -11.50
N PRO A 111 -14.65 -6.97 -11.46
CA PRO A 111 -14.96 -6.16 -10.30
C PRO A 111 -16.47 -5.88 -10.21
N GLY A 112 -16.95 -5.82 -8.96
CA GLY A 112 -18.21 -5.18 -8.57
C GLY A 112 -17.92 -4.12 -7.51
N PRO A 113 -18.91 -3.68 -6.72
CA PRO A 113 -18.70 -2.67 -5.68
C PRO A 113 -17.55 -3.06 -4.75
N ASP A 114 -16.52 -2.19 -4.65
CA ASP A 114 -15.29 -2.51 -3.94
C ASP A 114 -15.58 -2.96 -2.49
N PRO A 115 -14.95 -4.06 -2.00
CA PRO A 115 -13.91 -4.88 -2.63
C PRO A 115 -14.42 -6.14 -3.35
N LEU A 116 -15.72 -6.24 -3.63
CA LEU A 116 -16.35 -7.44 -4.18
C LEU A 116 -15.90 -7.68 -5.62
N ARG A 117 -15.64 -8.95 -5.94
CA ARG A 117 -15.25 -9.40 -7.27
C ARG A 117 -15.80 -10.80 -7.52
N GLN A 118 -16.30 -11.05 -8.72
CA GLN A 118 -16.75 -12.37 -9.11
C GLN A 118 -15.94 -12.92 -10.28
N LEU A 119 -15.93 -14.24 -10.44
CA LEU A 119 -15.38 -14.85 -11.63
C LEU A 119 -16.44 -14.91 -12.72
N LYS A 120 -16.07 -14.45 -13.92
CA LYS A 120 -16.87 -14.60 -15.13
C LYS A 120 -16.13 -15.49 -16.13
N LEU A 121 -16.91 -16.12 -17.00
CA LEU A 121 -16.47 -17.01 -18.07
C LEU A 121 -17.07 -16.53 -19.39
N ALA A 122 -16.29 -16.55 -20.46
CA ALA A 122 -16.77 -16.30 -21.81
C ALA A 122 -16.42 -17.46 -22.73
N ASN A 123 -17.38 -17.93 -23.52
CA ASN A 123 -17.09 -18.79 -24.65
C ASN A 123 -16.40 -17.93 -25.73
N THR A 124 -15.22 -18.35 -26.18
CA THR A 124 -14.43 -17.51 -27.09
C THR A 124 -15.05 -17.43 -28.49
N THR A 125 -15.87 -18.39 -28.89
CA THR A 125 -16.47 -18.43 -30.24
C THR A 125 -17.66 -17.50 -30.38
N ASP A 126 -18.64 -17.61 -29.49
CA ASP A 126 -19.89 -16.82 -29.55
C ASP A 126 -19.92 -15.61 -28.60
N LEU A 127 -18.88 -15.46 -27.75
CA LEU A 127 -18.72 -14.39 -26.76
C LEU A 127 -19.82 -14.35 -25.70
N SER A 128 -20.57 -15.43 -25.52
CA SER A 128 -21.54 -15.55 -24.43
C SER A 128 -20.81 -15.54 -23.07
N VAL A 129 -21.23 -14.63 -22.19
CA VAL A 129 -20.67 -14.47 -20.84
C VAL A 129 -21.57 -15.12 -19.81
N SER A 130 -20.97 -15.83 -18.85
CA SER A 130 -21.64 -16.48 -17.72
C SER A 130 -20.90 -16.22 -16.42
N GLU A 131 -21.61 -16.23 -15.30
CA GLU A 131 -21.02 -16.10 -13.97
C GLU A 131 -20.49 -17.47 -13.49
N ALA A 132 -19.20 -17.54 -13.16
CA ALA A 132 -18.59 -18.71 -12.52
C ALA A 132 -18.80 -18.70 -11.00
N THR A 133 -18.80 -17.51 -10.40
CA THR A 133 -19.10 -17.31 -8.99
C THR A 133 -20.07 -16.15 -8.81
N PRO A 134 -20.87 -16.11 -7.74
CA PRO A 134 -21.73 -14.98 -7.46
C PRO A 134 -20.94 -13.79 -6.89
N LEU A 135 -21.39 -12.56 -7.17
CA LEU A 135 -20.85 -11.32 -6.61
C LEU A 135 -21.20 -11.16 -5.12
N ARG A 136 -20.56 -11.95 -4.28
CA ARG A 136 -20.76 -11.96 -2.83
C ARG A 136 -19.46 -11.84 -2.03
N PHE A 137 -18.34 -12.18 -2.65
CA PHE A 137 -17.03 -12.20 -2.02
C PHE A 137 -16.03 -11.50 -2.94
N LYS A 138 -14.77 -11.45 -2.52
CA LYS A 138 -13.66 -11.10 -3.40
C LYS A 138 -13.12 -12.40 -3.98
N ASP A 139 -13.40 -12.68 -5.26
CA ASP A 139 -12.87 -13.85 -5.98
C ASP A 139 -11.84 -13.42 -7.03
N TRP A 140 -10.63 -13.98 -7.00
CA TRP A 140 -9.52 -13.56 -7.86
C TRP A 140 -8.54 -14.69 -8.21
N SER A 141 -7.58 -14.39 -9.09
CA SER A 141 -6.56 -15.34 -9.58
C SER A 141 -7.16 -16.67 -10.10
N PRO A 142 -8.10 -16.64 -11.06
CA PRO A 142 -8.58 -17.86 -11.68
C PRO A 142 -7.44 -18.58 -12.43
N ALA A 143 -7.45 -19.91 -12.41
CA ALA A 143 -6.56 -20.77 -13.17
C ALA A 143 -7.25 -22.08 -13.54
N PHE A 144 -7.36 -22.36 -14.84
CA PHE A 144 -7.80 -23.67 -15.29
C PHE A 144 -6.74 -24.72 -14.98
N THR A 145 -7.15 -25.90 -14.50
CA THR A 145 -6.25 -27.04 -14.41
C THR A 145 -5.86 -27.52 -15.80
N LEU A 146 -4.66 -28.07 -15.95
CA LEU A 146 -4.13 -28.47 -17.26
C LEU A 146 -4.95 -29.58 -17.92
N ASP A 147 -5.73 -30.34 -17.16
CA ASP A 147 -6.67 -31.35 -17.67
C ASP A 147 -8.02 -30.78 -18.16
N GLY A 148 -8.23 -29.46 -18.05
CA GLY A 148 -9.45 -28.77 -18.48
C GLY A 148 -10.69 -29.08 -17.63
N LYS A 149 -10.56 -29.74 -16.47
CA LYS A 149 -11.70 -30.19 -15.67
C LYS A 149 -12.13 -29.24 -14.57
N HIS A 150 -11.23 -28.35 -14.15
CA HIS A 150 -11.43 -27.50 -12.99
C HIS A 150 -11.00 -26.06 -13.23
N LEU A 151 -11.64 -25.14 -12.51
CA LEU A 151 -11.19 -23.76 -12.36
C LEU A 151 -10.84 -23.50 -10.90
N ALA A 152 -9.56 -23.38 -10.59
CA ALA A 152 -9.06 -23.01 -9.27
C ALA A 152 -9.00 -21.48 -9.14
N PHE A 153 -9.19 -20.96 -7.94
CA PHE A 153 -9.17 -19.52 -7.66
C PHE A 153 -8.95 -19.23 -6.18
N LEU A 154 -8.65 -17.97 -5.84
CA LEU A 154 -8.56 -17.49 -4.48
C LEU A 154 -9.84 -16.73 -4.11
N SER A 155 -10.29 -16.87 -2.86
CA SER A 155 -11.44 -16.12 -2.38
C SER A 155 -11.31 -15.71 -0.92
N THR A 156 -11.70 -14.46 -0.62
CA THR A 156 -11.88 -13.97 0.75
C THR A 156 -13.30 -14.29 1.20
N ARG A 157 -13.51 -15.51 1.71
CA ARG A 157 -14.82 -15.98 2.19
C ARG A 157 -14.72 -16.84 3.46
N SER A 158 -13.57 -16.83 4.13
CA SER A 158 -13.42 -17.39 5.48
C SER A 158 -13.66 -16.27 6.50
N PHE A 159 -14.64 -16.47 7.38
CA PHE A 159 -15.02 -15.51 8.42
C PHE A 159 -14.66 -16.08 9.79
N ASP A 160 -13.42 -15.82 10.22
CA ASP A 160 -12.90 -16.23 11.53
C ASP A 160 -12.29 -14.99 12.22
N PRO A 161 -13.03 -14.30 13.10
CA PRO A 161 -12.59 -13.03 13.67
C PRO A 161 -11.64 -13.23 14.85
N VAL A 162 -10.68 -12.33 15.00
CA VAL A 162 -9.78 -12.23 16.15
C VAL A 162 -10.01 -10.93 16.91
N TYR A 163 -9.85 -10.94 18.23
CA TYR A 163 -9.94 -9.74 19.05
C TYR A 163 -8.70 -8.86 18.87
N ASP A 164 -8.92 -7.55 18.78
CA ASP A 164 -7.85 -6.57 18.81
C ASP A 164 -7.25 -6.46 20.23
N GLU A 165 -5.92 -6.37 20.30
CA GLU A 165 -5.18 -6.30 21.58
C GLU A 165 -5.24 -4.92 22.24
N HIS A 166 -5.49 -3.87 21.46
CA HIS A 166 -5.50 -2.46 21.90
C HIS A 166 -6.88 -1.88 22.14
N VAL A 167 -7.93 -2.42 21.53
CA VAL A 167 -9.32 -1.93 21.68
C VAL A 167 -10.33 -3.07 21.66
N PHE A 168 -11.52 -2.83 22.23
CA PHE A 168 -12.63 -3.77 22.06
C PHE A 168 -13.16 -3.68 20.62
N ASP A 169 -12.56 -4.49 19.75
CA ASP A 169 -12.86 -4.60 18.32
C ASP A 169 -12.56 -6.02 17.81
N LEU A 170 -13.08 -6.35 16.62
CA LEU A 170 -12.87 -7.64 15.97
C LEU A 170 -12.38 -7.43 14.54
N ALA A 171 -11.39 -8.21 14.11
CA ALA A 171 -10.83 -8.16 12.76
C ALA A 171 -10.78 -9.54 12.11
N PHE A 172 -10.91 -9.58 10.78
CA PHE A 172 -10.68 -10.78 9.97
C PHE A 172 -9.28 -10.70 9.36
N VAL A 173 -8.27 -11.27 10.04
CA VAL A 173 -6.85 -11.14 9.65
C VAL A 173 -6.48 -12.11 8.52
N GLU A 174 -7.01 -13.33 8.55
CA GLU A 174 -6.76 -14.39 7.57
C GLU A 174 -8.06 -14.85 6.90
N GLY A 175 -8.53 -14.08 5.93
CA GLY A 175 -9.84 -14.33 5.29
C GLY A 175 -9.81 -15.13 3.98
N ALA A 176 -8.64 -15.35 3.37
CA ALA A 176 -8.53 -15.94 2.04
C ALA A 176 -8.25 -17.45 2.08
N ARG A 177 -8.80 -18.19 1.12
CA ARG A 177 -8.49 -19.61 0.88
C ARG A 177 -8.55 -19.94 -0.61
N PRO A 178 -7.78 -20.92 -1.11
CA PRO A 178 -7.99 -21.48 -2.44
C PRO A 178 -9.30 -22.29 -2.54
N TYR A 179 -10.00 -22.14 -3.65
CA TYR A 179 -11.22 -22.87 -4.01
C TYR A 179 -11.07 -23.44 -5.40
N LEU A 180 -11.88 -24.46 -5.73
CA LEU A 180 -12.02 -24.95 -7.10
C LEU A 180 -13.49 -25.10 -7.49
N ILE A 181 -13.75 -25.03 -8.79
CA ILE A 181 -15.05 -25.34 -9.42
C ILE A 181 -14.87 -26.58 -10.30
N THR A 182 -15.71 -27.60 -10.14
CA THR A 182 -15.79 -28.69 -11.13
C THR A 182 -16.60 -28.23 -12.35
N LEU A 183 -15.96 -28.17 -13.52
CA LEU A 183 -16.52 -27.47 -14.69
C LEU A 183 -17.68 -28.23 -15.36
N ALA A 184 -17.56 -29.54 -15.48
CA ALA A 184 -18.69 -30.40 -15.88
C ALA A 184 -19.41 -30.94 -14.64
N ALA A 185 -20.73 -31.08 -14.71
CA ALA A 185 -21.58 -31.56 -13.62
C ALA A 185 -21.22 -32.99 -13.18
N THR A 186 -20.65 -33.79 -14.09
CA THR A 186 -20.22 -35.17 -13.82
C THR A 186 -18.76 -35.28 -13.37
N THR A 187 -18.00 -34.18 -13.35
CA THR A 187 -16.62 -34.19 -12.86
C THR A 187 -16.62 -34.33 -11.33
N PRO A 188 -16.05 -35.41 -10.77
CA PRO A 188 -15.98 -35.56 -9.32
C PRO A 188 -15.05 -34.50 -8.72
N SER A 189 -15.36 -34.02 -7.52
CA SER A 189 -14.44 -33.18 -6.76
C SER A 189 -13.14 -33.97 -6.47
N PRO A 190 -11.95 -33.38 -6.69
CA PRO A 190 -10.69 -34.02 -6.31
C PRO A 190 -10.60 -34.29 -4.82
N PHE A 191 -11.33 -33.55 -3.98
CA PHE A 191 -11.34 -33.70 -2.51
C PHE A 191 -12.45 -34.64 -2.01
N GLY A 192 -13.36 -35.04 -2.90
CA GLY A 192 -14.48 -35.90 -2.57
C GLY A 192 -14.07 -37.35 -2.25
N PRO A 193 -15.02 -38.16 -1.74
CA PRO A 193 -14.82 -39.60 -1.58
C PRO A 193 -14.68 -40.28 -2.95
N GLN A 194 -13.75 -41.24 -3.05
CA GLN A 194 -13.52 -42.04 -4.27
C GLN A 194 -14.08 -43.45 -4.08
N ARG A 195 -14.73 -44.00 -5.12
CA ARG A 195 -15.38 -45.33 -5.08
C ARG A 195 -14.42 -46.47 -4.69
N HIS A 196 -13.16 -46.38 -5.12
CA HIS A 196 -12.14 -47.39 -4.86
C HIS A 196 -11.25 -47.06 -3.65
N GLY A 197 -11.61 -46.04 -2.86
CA GLY A 197 -10.68 -45.46 -1.88
C GLY A 197 -9.58 -44.66 -2.58
N ARG A 198 -8.69 -44.05 -1.79
CA ARG A 198 -7.54 -43.30 -2.31
C ARG A 198 -6.32 -44.22 -2.42
N PRO A 199 -5.54 -44.13 -3.50
CA PRO A 199 -4.25 -44.83 -3.58
C PRO A 199 -3.33 -44.42 -2.41
N PHE A 200 -2.63 -45.39 -1.80
CA PHE A 200 -1.66 -45.13 -0.72
C PHE A 200 -0.32 -44.61 -1.27
N GLU A 201 0.03 -45.02 -2.48
CA GLU A 201 1.18 -44.55 -3.24
C GLU A 201 0.67 -43.82 -4.48
N THR A 202 1.32 -42.73 -4.87
CA THR A 202 1.24 -42.25 -6.26
C THR A 202 1.57 -43.46 -7.13
N PRO A 203 0.67 -43.94 -8.02
CA PRO A 203 0.96 -45.10 -8.83
C PRO A 203 2.34 -44.91 -9.47
N ASP A 204 3.17 -45.96 -9.45
CA ASP A 204 4.39 -45.99 -10.26
C ASP A 204 4.01 -45.42 -11.62
N ARG A 205 4.75 -44.39 -12.08
CA ARG A 205 4.59 -43.80 -13.40
C ARG A 205 4.93 -44.88 -14.43
N GLU A 206 4.03 -45.85 -14.65
CA GLU A 206 3.80 -46.29 -16.02
C GLU A 206 3.38 -45.01 -16.74
N GLU A 207 4.16 -44.63 -17.74
CA GLU A 207 3.75 -43.67 -18.75
C GLU A 207 2.38 -44.12 -19.26
N THR A 208 1.29 -43.69 -18.62
CA THR A 208 0.06 -43.46 -19.35
C THR A 208 0.51 -42.60 -20.52
N PRO A 209 0.34 -43.05 -21.78
CA PRO A 209 0.77 -42.26 -22.92
C PRO A 209 0.23 -40.86 -22.66
N ASP A 210 1.11 -39.85 -22.67
CA ASP A 210 0.66 -38.46 -22.75
C ASP A 210 -0.41 -38.48 -23.82
N SER A 211 -1.67 -38.30 -23.44
CA SER A 211 -2.76 -38.30 -24.41
C SER A 211 -2.39 -37.17 -25.34
N GLU A 212 -1.92 -37.48 -26.57
CA GLU A 212 -1.26 -36.52 -27.46
C GLU A 212 -2.17 -35.38 -27.94
N GLY A 213 -3.40 -35.27 -27.41
CA GLY A 213 -4.34 -34.21 -27.69
C GLY A 213 -4.53 -33.23 -26.52
N THR A 214 -4.73 -31.96 -26.87
CA THR A 214 -5.19 -30.92 -25.96
C THR A 214 -6.50 -31.34 -25.27
N PRO A 215 -6.60 -31.31 -23.94
CA PRO A 215 -7.80 -31.75 -23.24
C PRO A 215 -8.97 -30.78 -23.47
N THR A 216 -10.15 -31.33 -23.78
CA THR A 216 -11.37 -30.53 -23.98
C THR A 216 -11.95 -30.03 -22.65
N THR A 217 -12.20 -28.73 -22.57
CA THR A 217 -12.78 -28.04 -21.41
C THR A 217 -14.30 -27.98 -21.56
N ARG A 218 -14.99 -28.92 -20.92
CA ARG A 218 -16.45 -28.93 -20.86
C ARG A 218 -16.94 -28.18 -19.62
N ILE A 219 -17.76 -27.14 -19.85
CA ILE A 219 -18.41 -26.38 -18.78
C ILE A 219 -19.93 -26.56 -18.92
N ASP A 220 -20.57 -27.13 -17.89
CA ASP A 220 -22.02 -27.05 -17.74
C ASP A 220 -22.29 -25.78 -16.91
N ILE A 221 -23.11 -24.83 -17.38
CA ILE A 221 -23.31 -23.53 -16.68
C ILE A 221 -24.30 -23.65 -15.52
N GLU A 222 -25.29 -24.53 -15.65
CA GLU A 222 -26.30 -24.76 -14.62
C GLU A 222 -25.65 -25.31 -13.32
N GLY A 223 -25.95 -24.67 -12.18
CA GLY A 223 -25.41 -25.07 -10.87
C GLY A 223 -23.88 -24.94 -10.75
N LEU A 224 -23.23 -24.08 -11.53
CA LEU A 224 -21.77 -23.92 -11.50
C LEU A 224 -21.27 -23.37 -10.16
N ALA A 225 -21.96 -22.39 -9.59
CA ALA A 225 -21.64 -21.84 -8.27
C ALA A 225 -21.82 -22.86 -7.12
N ASP A 226 -22.75 -23.81 -7.26
CA ASP A 226 -22.98 -24.87 -6.27
C ASP A 226 -21.87 -25.94 -6.27
N ARG A 227 -21.03 -25.95 -7.31
CA ARG A 227 -19.88 -26.85 -7.45
C ARG A 227 -18.57 -26.29 -6.93
N ILE A 228 -18.61 -25.13 -6.26
CA ILE A 228 -17.44 -24.55 -5.58
C ILE A 228 -17.09 -25.38 -4.35
N VAL A 229 -15.84 -25.86 -4.28
CA VAL A 229 -15.31 -26.61 -3.13
C VAL A 229 -14.02 -25.97 -2.61
N PRO A 230 -13.83 -25.83 -1.28
CA PRO A 230 -12.59 -25.32 -0.69
C PRO A 230 -11.46 -26.34 -0.82
N PHE A 231 -10.24 -25.86 -1.05
CA PHE A 231 -9.05 -26.68 -0.81
C PHE A 231 -8.96 -26.98 0.70
N PRO A 232 -8.53 -28.19 1.11
CA PRO A 232 -8.37 -28.55 2.51
C PRO A 232 -7.06 -27.99 3.07
N VAL A 233 -6.96 -26.66 3.09
CA VAL A 233 -5.86 -25.88 3.63
C VAL A 233 -6.42 -24.81 4.57
N GLU A 234 -5.57 -24.27 5.44
CA GLU A 234 -5.95 -23.16 6.33
C GLU A 234 -6.37 -21.92 5.53
N ALA A 235 -7.13 -21.03 6.16
CA ALA A 235 -7.27 -19.69 5.61
C ALA A 235 -5.99 -18.90 5.92
N ALA A 236 -5.60 -17.99 5.03
CA ALA A 236 -4.39 -17.17 5.18
C ALA A 236 -4.50 -15.91 4.31
N ARG A 237 -3.37 -15.24 4.09
CA ARG A 237 -3.21 -14.23 3.04
C ARG A 237 -2.55 -14.88 1.82
N TYR A 238 -3.33 -15.14 0.79
CA TYR A 238 -2.84 -15.77 -0.44
C TYR A 238 -2.79 -14.80 -1.61
N SER A 239 -1.84 -14.99 -2.53
CA SER A 239 -1.85 -14.34 -3.83
C SER A 239 -1.34 -15.27 -4.94
N ARG A 240 -1.56 -14.83 -6.19
CA ARG A 240 -0.95 -15.41 -7.38
C ARG A 240 -1.13 -16.93 -7.49
N LEU A 241 -2.38 -17.38 -7.55
CA LEU A 241 -2.67 -18.78 -7.83
C LEU A 241 -2.40 -19.14 -9.30
N ARG A 242 -1.75 -20.28 -9.53
CA ARG A 242 -1.48 -20.86 -10.87
C ARG A 242 -1.66 -22.38 -10.85
N ALA A 243 -2.19 -22.94 -11.92
CA ALA A 243 -2.16 -24.38 -12.13
C ALA A 243 -0.77 -24.82 -12.63
N ALA A 244 -0.37 -26.03 -12.26
CA ALA A 244 0.81 -26.71 -12.78
C ALA A 244 0.47 -28.18 -13.04
N LYS A 245 1.45 -28.97 -13.48
CA LYS A 245 1.27 -30.41 -13.65
C LYS A 245 0.88 -31.05 -12.32
N ASP A 246 -0.25 -31.73 -12.30
CA ASP A 246 -0.81 -32.50 -11.17
C ASP A 246 -1.04 -31.69 -9.88
N GLY A 247 -1.06 -30.35 -9.94
CA GLY A 247 -1.17 -29.51 -8.75
C GLY A 247 -1.49 -28.04 -9.02
N VAL A 248 -1.63 -27.29 -7.93
CA VAL A 248 -1.91 -25.85 -7.93
C VAL A 248 -0.92 -25.16 -7.00
N LEU A 249 -0.36 -24.04 -7.43
CA LEU A 249 0.62 -23.26 -6.68
C LEU A 249 0.06 -21.89 -6.31
N TRP A 250 0.54 -21.33 -5.20
CA TRP A 250 0.22 -19.97 -4.75
C TRP A 250 1.33 -19.40 -3.86
N LEU A 251 1.29 -18.09 -3.67
CA LEU A 251 2.08 -17.42 -2.63
C LEU A 251 1.26 -17.33 -1.34
N ARG A 252 1.85 -17.76 -0.22
CA ARG A 252 1.32 -17.57 1.13
C ARG A 252 2.11 -16.45 1.82
N HIS A 253 1.41 -15.44 2.30
CA HIS A 253 2.00 -14.28 2.95
C HIS A 253 1.79 -14.32 4.46
N PRO A 254 2.82 -14.02 5.26
CA PRO A 254 2.68 -13.84 6.69
C PRO A 254 1.85 -12.59 7.03
N VAL A 255 1.26 -12.59 8.22
CA VAL A 255 0.66 -11.39 8.80
C VAL A 255 1.79 -10.51 9.32
N ILE A 256 1.87 -9.27 8.83
CA ILE A 256 2.89 -8.29 9.21
C ILE A 256 2.22 -6.99 9.66
N GLY A 257 2.77 -6.37 10.71
CA GLY A 257 2.34 -5.05 11.18
C GLY A 257 2.96 -3.94 10.33
N VAL A 258 2.19 -2.90 10.04
CA VAL A 258 2.62 -1.80 9.15
C VAL A 258 3.83 -1.03 9.70
N LEU A 259 3.89 -0.84 11.03
CA LEU A 259 4.97 -0.09 11.69
C LEU A 259 6.20 -0.95 12.04
N GLY A 260 6.19 -2.26 11.78
CA GLY A 260 7.29 -3.17 12.14
C GLY A 260 7.50 -3.40 13.65
N ALA A 261 6.78 -2.69 14.53
CA ALA A 261 6.96 -2.74 15.98
C ALA A 261 6.66 -4.10 16.64
N SER A 262 6.00 -5.03 15.93
CA SER A 262 5.76 -6.40 16.39
C SER A 262 6.96 -7.34 16.21
N ARG A 263 8.04 -6.89 15.54
CA ARG A 263 9.28 -7.66 15.34
C ARG A 263 10.16 -7.65 16.59
N ALA A 264 11.10 -8.60 16.67
CA ALA A 264 12.07 -8.65 17.77
C ALA A 264 12.97 -7.41 17.76
N ASN A 265 13.47 -7.02 16.58
CA ASN A 265 14.01 -5.70 16.32
C ASN A 265 13.25 -5.06 15.15
N PRO A 266 12.91 -3.75 15.22
CA PRO A 266 12.23 -3.04 14.14
C PRO A 266 12.97 -3.08 12.80
N GLU A 267 14.30 -3.14 12.84
CA GLU A 267 15.18 -3.22 11.68
C GLU A 267 15.33 -4.65 11.12
N ASP A 268 14.78 -5.66 11.80
CA ASP A 268 14.80 -7.04 11.28
C ASP A 268 13.97 -7.10 9.99
N PRO A 269 14.37 -7.91 8.99
CA PRO A 269 13.63 -8.06 7.76
C PRO A 269 12.23 -8.63 8.02
N ASP A 270 11.28 -8.31 7.13
CA ASP A 270 9.95 -8.89 7.19
C ASP A 270 9.99 -10.43 7.10
N PRO A 271 9.04 -11.12 7.79
CA PRO A 271 8.84 -12.53 7.55
C PRO A 271 8.57 -12.78 6.05
N ARG A 272 9.15 -13.85 5.54
CA ARG A 272 9.25 -14.11 4.09
C ARG A 272 7.98 -14.73 3.54
N THR A 273 7.64 -14.41 2.30
CA THR A 273 6.55 -15.05 1.55
C THR A 273 6.97 -16.46 1.13
N GLU A 274 6.06 -17.43 1.22
CA GLU A 274 6.31 -18.82 0.82
C GLU A 274 5.62 -19.16 -0.50
N LEU A 275 6.30 -19.90 -1.37
CA LEU A 275 5.71 -20.58 -2.52
C LEU A 275 5.27 -21.98 -2.11
N GLU A 276 3.97 -22.18 -2.04
CA GLU A 276 3.34 -23.46 -1.72
C GLU A 276 2.76 -24.11 -2.98
N ARG A 277 2.81 -25.45 -3.02
CA ARG A 277 2.11 -26.29 -3.99
C ARG A 277 1.13 -27.18 -3.25
N TYR A 278 -0.07 -27.33 -3.78
CA TYR A 278 -0.99 -28.38 -3.40
C TYR A 278 -1.02 -29.47 -4.47
N ASP A 279 -0.58 -30.66 -4.09
CA ASP A 279 -0.64 -31.85 -4.93
C ASP A 279 -2.08 -32.39 -4.96
N LEU A 280 -2.72 -32.40 -6.14
CA LEU A 280 -4.13 -32.83 -6.25
C LEU A 280 -4.30 -34.34 -6.09
N ALA A 281 -3.26 -35.13 -6.38
CA ALA A 281 -3.30 -36.58 -6.27
C ALA A 281 -3.07 -37.03 -4.82
N GLN A 282 -2.05 -36.48 -4.15
CA GLN A 282 -1.66 -36.79 -2.78
C GLN A 282 -2.43 -35.97 -1.72
N GLN A 283 -3.09 -34.89 -2.13
CA GLN A 283 -3.87 -34.00 -1.27
C GLN A 283 -3.08 -33.40 -0.10
N ARG A 284 -1.87 -32.92 -0.38
CA ARG A 284 -0.99 -32.31 0.62
C ARG A 284 -0.37 -31.03 0.09
N VAL A 285 -0.02 -30.14 1.02
CA VAL A 285 0.78 -28.95 0.74
C VAL A 285 2.26 -29.32 0.77
N GLU A 286 3.01 -28.80 -0.20
CA GLU A 286 4.46 -28.90 -0.32
C GLU A 286 5.04 -27.49 -0.40
N HIS A 287 6.06 -27.20 0.40
CA HIS A 287 6.74 -25.90 0.41
C HIS A 287 7.90 -25.92 -0.58
N LEU A 288 7.77 -25.20 -1.70
CA LEU A 288 8.75 -25.25 -2.79
C LEU A 288 9.90 -24.26 -2.58
N ALA A 289 9.61 -23.06 -2.06
CA ALA A 289 10.60 -22.04 -1.77
C ALA A 289 10.10 -21.06 -0.69
N GLY A 290 11.03 -20.49 0.06
CA GLY A 290 10.78 -19.30 0.88
C GLY A 290 11.34 -18.06 0.19
N ASP A 291 10.96 -16.87 0.68
CA ASP A 291 11.32 -15.57 0.08
C ASP A 291 10.91 -15.45 -1.39
N ALA A 292 9.69 -15.90 -1.69
CA ALA A 292 9.16 -15.85 -3.05
C ALA A 292 8.44 -14.53 -3.30
N ASP A 293 9.04 -13.66 -4.11
CA ASP A 293 8.45 -12.35 -4.47
C ASP A 293 7.38 -12.51 -5.58
N HIS A 294 7.67 -13.37 -6.55
CA HIS A 294 6.85 -13.57 -7.74
C HIS A 294 7.14 -14.94 -8.37
N PHE A 295 6.15 -15.54 -9.02
CA PHE A 295 6.38 -16.71 -9.86
C PHE A 295 5.47 -16.76 -11.10
N GLU A 296 5.89 -17.48 -12.12
CA GLU A 296 5.04 -17.94 -13.22
C GLU A 296 5.31 -19.42 -13.52
N VAL A 297 4.33 -20.12 -14.08
CA VAL A 297 4.43 -21.55 -14.41
C VAL A 297 4.64 -21.71 -15.92
N SER A 298 5.49 -22.65 -16.34
CA SER A 298 5.68 -22.97 -17.76
C SER A 298 4.39 -23.50 -18.39
N GLY A 299 4.24 -23.35 -19.71
CA GLY A 299 3.01 -23.78 -20.41
C GLY A 299 2.68 -25.27 -20.26
N ASP A 300 3.70 -26.13 -20.10
CA ASP A 300 3.54 -27.56 -19.83
C ASP A 300 3.31 -27.90 -18.33
N GLY A 301 3.35 -26.89 -17.46
CA GLY A 301 3.17 -27.04 -16.02
C GLY A 301 4.32 -27.68 -15.27
N LYS A 302 5.46 -27.99 -15.91
CA LYS A 302 6.56 -28.78 -15.30
C LYS A 302 7.61 -27.93 -14.59
N ARG A 303 7.69 -26.64 -14.88
CA ARG A 303 8.67 -25.71 -14.29
C ARG A 303 8.02 -24.44 -13.76
N VAL A 304 8.71 -23.81 -12.83
CA VAL A 304 8.37 -22.52 -12.25
C VAL A 304 9.52 -21.55 -12.50
N LEU A 305 9.19 -20.38 -13.06
CA LEU A 305 10.06 -19.22 -13.07
C LEU A 305 9.81 -18.44 -11.78
N LEU A 306 10.79 -18.39 -10.88
CA LEU A 306 10.69 -17.90 -9.51
C LEU A 306 11.62 -16.72 -9.28
N TRP A 307 11.10 -15.62 -8.76
CA TRP A 307 11.89 -14.53 -8.19
C TRP A 307 12.02 -14.75 -6.69
N THR A 308 13.26 -14.91 -6.21
CA THR A 308 13.56 -15.21 -4.81
C THR A 308 14.97 -14.77 -4.41
N ASP A 309 15.13 -14.23 -3.20
CA ASP A 309 16.39 -13.63 -2.70
C ASP A 309 17.01 -12.64 -3.71
N GLY A 310 16.17 -11.85 -4.40
CA GLY A 310 16.60 -10.90 -5.43
C GLY A 310 17.14 -11.53 -6.73
N ARG A 311 17.00 -12.85 -6.94
CA ARG A 311 17.44 -13.57 -8.13
C ARG A 311 16.28 -14.19 -8.88
N LEU A 312 16.43 -14.35 -10.18
CA LEU A 312 15.51 -15.11 -11.02
C LEU A 312 15.99 -16.55 -11.18
N LYS A 313 15.14 -17.53 -10.88
CA LYS A 313 15.45 -18.97 -10.94
C LYS A 313 14.40 -19.73 -11.74
N VAL A 314 14.81 -20.82 -12.38
CA VAL A 314 13.93 -21.81 -13.01
C VAL A 314 14.06 -23.13 -12.24
N VAL A 315 12.97 -23.56 -11.62
CA VAL A 315 12.90 -24.71 -10.71
C VAL A 315 11.78 -25.68 -11.10
N PRO A 316 11.75 -26.93 -10.61
CA PRO A 316 10.65 -27.86 -10.89
C PRO A 316 9.38 -27.37 -10.21
N SER A 317 8.23 -27.64 -10.83
CA SER A 317 6.95 -27.27 -10.23
C SER A 317 6.46 -28.26 -9.18
N ASP A 318 7.00 -29.47 -9.12
CA ASP A 318 6.47 -30.60 -8.34
C ASP A 318 7.29 -30.95 -7.08
N ARG A 319 8.40 -30.25 -6.83
CA ARG A 319 9.26 -30.47 -5.67
C ARG A 319 10.17 -29.28 -5.41
N ARG A 320 10.62 -29.14 -4.16
CA ARG A 320 11.66 -28.19 -3.80
C ARG A 320 12.94 -28.48 -4.59
N ALA A 321 13.50 -27.45 -5.23
CA ALA A 321 14.76 -27.55 -5.93
C ALA A 321 15.91 -27.88 -4.96
N SER A 322 16.93 -28.59 -5.45
CA SER A 322 18.16 -28.83 -4.67
C SER A 322 18.84 -27.50 -4.35
N GLY A 323 19.55 -27.45 -3.22
CA GLY A 323 20.39 -26.29 -2.86
C GLY A 323 21.64 -26.12 -3.74
N ASP A 324 21.87 -27.05 -4.66
CA ASP A 324 22.98 -27.02 -5.62
C ASP A 324 22.62 -26.09 -6.79
N GLU A 325 23.28 -24.94 -6.87
CA GLU A 325 23.05 -23.91 -7.91
C GLU A 325 23.55 -24.34 -9.31
N ASP A 326 24.33 -25.42 -9.41
CA ASP A 326 24.82 -26.00 -10.67
C ASP A 326 23.91 -27.14 -11.19
N SER A 327 22.77 -27.39 -10.54
CA SER A 327 21.84 -28.43 -10.96
C SER A 327 20.99 -28.03 -12.17
N ASP A 328 20.76 -28.98 -13.09
CA ASP A 328 19.79 -28.85 -14.20
C ASP A 328 18.34 -28.59 -13.76
N THR A 329 18.07 -28.78 -12.46
CA THR A 329 16.78 -28.54 -11.82
C THR A 329 16.71 -27.24 -11.03
N ASN A 330 17.81 -26.49 -10.89
CA ASN A 330 17.84 -25.20 -10.19
C ASN A 330 18.68 -24.20 -10.98
N ILE A 331 18.10 -23.61 -12.02
CA ILE A 331 18.85 -22.76 -12.96
C ILE A 331 18.68 -21.31 -12.55
N THR A 332 19.77 -20.64 -12.19
CA THR A 332 19.76 -19.18 -12.01
C THR A 332 19.86 -18.47 -13.37
N VAL A 333 18.91 -17.58 -13.64
CA VAL A 333 18.90 -16.76 -14.86
C VAL A 333 19.75 -15.51 -14.63
N ASP A 334 20.90 -15.46 -15.28
CA ASP A 334 21.82 -14.32 -15.21
C ASP A 334 21.33 -13.15 -16.09
N LEU A 335 20.55 -12.26 -15.49
CA LEU A 335 20.07 -11.03 -16.14
C LEU A 335 21.19 -10.02 -16.42
N GLY A 336 22.36 -10.14 -15.78
CA GLY A 336 23.51 -9.27 -16.03
C GLY A 336 24.11 -9.42 -17.43
N ARG A 337 23.74 -10.48 -18.16
CA ARG A 337 24.11 -10.67 -19.57
C ARG A 337 23.31 -9.80 -20.53
N VAL A 338 22.16 -9.28 -20.10
CA VAL A 338 21.34 -8.37 -20.90
C VAL A 338 22.03 -7.01 -20.93
N ARG A 339 22.39 -6.54 -22.13
CA ARG A 339 22.93 -5.20 -22.34
C ARG A 339 21.84 -4.31 -22.91
N GLN A 340 21.53 -3.24 -22.20
CA GLN A 340 20.61 -2.20 -22.67
C GLN A 340 21.41 -0.96 -23.07
N THR A 341 21.10 -0.41 -24.23
CA THR A 341 21.55 0.94 -24.63
C THR A 341 20.35 1.85 -24.53
N VAL A 342 20.47 2.91 -23.74
CA VAL A 342 19.41 3.90 -23.53
C VAL A 342 19.85 5.20 -24.18
N ASP A 343 18.96 5.80 -24.97
CA ASP A 343 19.07 7.20 -25.36
C ASP A 343 18.19 8.01 -24.39
N PRO A 344 18.78 8.73 -23.42
CA PRO A 344 18.01 9.45 -22.41
C PRO A 344 17.02 10.44 -23.02
N ALA A 345 17.38 11.13 -24.11
CA ALA A 345 16.48 12.10 -24.73
C ALA A 345 15.26 11.41 -25.37
N ALA A 346 15.43 10.21 -25.95
CA ALA A 346 14.31 9.43 -26.45
C ALA A 346 13.45 8.85 -25.33
N GLU A 347 14.08 8.36 -24.26
CA GLU A 347 13.39 7.85 -23.07
C GLU A 347 12.54 8.94 -22.41
N TRP A 348 13.09 10.14 -22.20
CA TRP A 348 12.37 11.27 -21.63
C TRP A 348 11.20 11.73 -22.48
N ARG A 349 11.31 11.68 -23.82
CA ARG A 349 10.18 11.94 -24.71
C ARG A 349 9.05 10.93 -24.52
N GLN A 350 9.38 9.64 -24.47
CA GLN A 350 8.38 8.60 -24.20
C GLN A 350 7.73 8.80 -22.83
N MET A 351 8.53 9.08 -21.80
CA MET A 351 8.06 9.31 -20.43
C MET A 351 7.11 10.51 -20.32
N PHE A 352 7.42 11.61 -21.00
CA PHE A 352 6.56 12.79 -21.08
C PHE A 352 5.24 12.46 -21.77
N ASP A 353 5.28 11.80 -22.92
CA ASP A 353 4.08 11.45 -23.68
C ASP A 353 3.21 10.42 -22.92
N GLU A 354 3.84 9.44 -22.24
CA GLU A 354 3.14 8.49 -21.38
C GLU A 354 2.49 9.18 -20.18
N THR A 355 3.17 10.13 -19.54
CA THR A 355 2.60 10.93 -18.46
C THR A 355 1.36 11.68 -18.93
N GLY A 356 1.43 12.31 -20.11
CA GLY A 356 0.31 12.98 -20.75
C GLY A 356 -0.90 12.06 -20.96
N ARG A 357 -0.68 10.85 -21.51
CA ARG A 357 -1.74 9.86 -21.72
C ARG A 357 -2.33 9.35 -20.42
N VAL A 358 -1.48 8.99 -19.45
CA VAL A 358 -1.93 8.46 -18.16
C VAL A 358 -2.79 9.50 -17.44
N MET A 359 -2.40 10.78 -17.46
CA MET A 359 -3.19 11.88 -16.90
C MET A 359 -4.54 12.01 -17.61
N ARG A 360 -4.56 12.11 -18.95
CA ARG A 360 -5.79 12.17 -19.76
C ARG A 360 -6.77 11.03 -19.42
N ASP A 361 -6.24 9.82 -19.31
CA ASP A 361 -7.03 8.60 -19.14
C ASP A 361 -7.57 8.40 -17.72
N ASN A 362 -7.00 9.08 -16.71
CA ASN A 362 -7.31 8.83 -15.30
C ASN A 362 -7.70 10.09 -14.51
N PHE A 363 -7.64 11.27 -15.09
CA PHE A 363 -8.07 12.49 -14.41
C PHE A 363 -9.57 12.43 -14.12
N TRP A 364 -9.97 12.86 -12.92
CA TRP A 364 -11.34 12.72 -12.40
C TRP A 364 -12.42 13.33 -13.31
N ARG A 365 -12.04 14.31 -14.12
CA ARG A 365 -12.90 14.99 -15.09
C ARG A 365 -12.43 14.73 -16.52
N PRO A 366 -13.23 14.07 -17.37
CA PRO A 366 -12.86 13.80 -18.76
C PRO A 366 -12.57 15.04 -19.60
N ASP A 367 -13.10 16.21 -19.21
CA ASP A 367 -12.86 17.49 -19.87
C ASP A 367 -11.61 18.21 -19.34
N MET A 368 -10.80 17.58 -18.48
CA MET A 368 -9.54 18.12 -17.94
C MET A 368 -9.72 19.49 -17.26
N ASN A 369 -10.85 19.72 -16.57
CA ASN A 369 -11.24 21.03 -16.04
C ASN A 369 -11.40 22.14 -17.10
N GLY A 370 -11.63 21.78 -18.35
CA GLY A 370 -11.69 22.71 -19.50
C GLY A 370 -10.32 23.11 -20.04
N VAL A 371 -9.23 22.49 -19.59
CA VAL A 371 -7.87 22.71 -20.09
C VAL A 371 -7.71 21.97 -21.42
N ASP A 372 -7.19 22.67 -22.43
CA ASP A 372 -6.72 22.05 -23.67
C ASP A 372 -5.44 21.24 -23.41
N TRP A 373 -5.62 20.00 -22.96
CA TRP A 373 -4.53 19.16 -22.48
C TRP A 373 -3.49 18.84 -23.56
N ASP A 374 -3.93 18.53 -24.78
CA ASP A 374 -3.01 18.31 -25.90
C ASP A 374 -2.23 19.60 -26.23
N GLY A 375 -2.92 20.76 -26.20
CA GLY A 375 -2.27 22.06 -26.37
C GLY A 375 -1.26 22.40 -25.26
N VAL A 376 -1.49 21.97 -24.02
CA VAL A 376 -0.51 22.07 -22.92
C VAL A 376 0.72 21.21 -23.24
N LEU A 377 0.53 19.93 -23.57
CA LEU A 377 1.65 19.05 -23.91
C LEU A 377 2.49 19.64 -25.05
N ASP A 378 1.86 20.12 -26.11
CA ASP A 378 2.52 20.75 -27.26
C ASP A 378 3.31 22.02 -26.89
N ARG A 379 2.81 22.81 -25.93
CA ARG A 379 3.52 23.99 -25.40
C ARG A 379 4.83 23.62 -24.71
N TYR A 380 4.88 22.49 -24.01
CA TYR A 380 6.04 22.05 -23.25
C TYR A 380 7.04 21.21 -24.07
N ARG A 381 6.64 20.67 -25.25
CA ARG A 381 7.55 19.91 -26.15
C ARG A 381 8.88 20.63 -26.49
N PRO A 382 8.92 21.94 -26.78
CA PRO A 382 10.19 22.62 -27.04
C PRO A 382 11.12 22.72 -25.82
N VAL A 383 10.58 22.61 -24.60
CA VAL A 383 11.37 22.56 -23.35
C VAL A 383 11.93 21.15 -23.15
N LEU A 384 11.11 20.14 -23.40
CA LEU A 384 11.51 18.73 -23.39
C LEU A 384 12.72 18.44 -24.29
N ASP A 385 12.81 19.08 -25.45
CA ASP A 385 13.95 18.94 -26.38
C ASP A 385 15.27 19.52 -25.85
N ARG A 386 15.23 20.26 -24.73
CA ARG A 386 16.38 20.98 -24.15
C ARG A 386 16.85 20.40 -22.82
N LEU A 387 16.17 19.39 -22.29
CA LEU A 387 16.55 18.76 -21.02
C LEU A 387 17.93 18.12 -21.14
N ALA A 388 18.71 18.19 -20.05
CA ALA A 388 20.06 17.63 -19.98
C ALA A 388 20.21 16.62 -18.85
N THR A 389 19.29 16.62 -17.88
CA THR A 389 19.32 15.76 -16.70
C THR A 389 17.93 15.18 -16.40
N HIS A 390 17.90 14.13 -15.57
CA HIS A 390 16.65 13.56 -15.07
C HIS A 390 15.88 14.55 -14.18
N ASP A 391 16.60 15.35 -13.37
CA ASP A 391 15.98 16.39 -12.54
C ASP A 391 15.24 17.42 -13.41
N ASP A 392 15.79 17.81 -14.57
CA ASP A 392 15.09 18.70 -15.50
C ASP A 392 13.77 18.09 -16.00
N LEU A 393 13.72 16.77 -16.20
CA LEU A 393 12.48 16.07 -16.57
C LEU A 393 11.48 16.06 -15.41
N VAL A 394 11.93 15.78 -14.20
CA VAL A 394 11.06 15.77 -13.02
C VAL A 394 10.41 17.13 -12.82
N ASP A 395 11.20 18.22 -12.91
CA ASP A 395 10.69 19.59 -12.84
C ASP A 395 9.69 19.88 -13.97
N LEU A 396 10.00 19.47 -15.20
CA LEU A 396 9.08 19.63 -16.34
C LEU A 396 7.74 18.91 -16.11
N LEU A 397 7.76 17.68 -15.61
CA LEU A 397 6.54 16.91 -15.36
C LEU A 397 5.69 17.54 -14.24
N TRP A 398 6.33 18.10 -13.21
CA TRP A 398 5.62 18.87 -12.17
C TRP A 398 4.90 20.09 -12.73
N GLU A 399 5.56 20.88 -13.58
CA GLU A 399 4.97 22.05 -14.24
C GLU A 399 3.78 21.66 -15.12
N VAL A 400 3.92 20.59 -15.91
CA VAL A 400 2.85 20.07 -16.79
C VAL A 400 1.64 19.60 -15.99
N HIS A 401 1.87 18.86 -14.89
CA HIS A 401 0.80 18.48 -13.98
C HIS A 401 0.10 19.70 -13.34
N GLY A 402 0.85 20.76 -13.04
CA GLY A 402 0.36 21.98 -12.41
C GLY A 402 -0.69 22.74 -13.24
N GLU A 403 -0.66 22.61 -14.57
CA GLU A 403 -1.62 23.27 -15.48
C GLU A 403 -3.09 22.84 -15.24
N LEU A 404 -3.32 21.69 -14.59
CA LEU A 404 -4.66 21.20 -14.25
C LEU A 404 -5.25 21.82 -12.98
N GLY A 405 -4.44 22.52 -12.17
CA GLY A 405 -4.88 23.22 -10.96
C GLY A 405 -5.63 22.34 -9.96
N THR A 406 -5.22 21.07 -9.82
CA THR A 406 -5.87 20.07 -8.97
C THR A 406 -4.83 19.41 -8.06
N SER A 407 -5.20 19.15 -6.81
CA SER A 407 -4.38 18.48 -5.80
C SER A 407 -3.94 17.07 -6.24
N HIS A 408 -2.90 16.52 -5.60
CA HIS A 408 -2.43 15.13 -5.81
C HIS A 408 -1.89 14.76 -7.20
N ALA A 409 -1.40 15.74 -7.98
CA ALA A 409 -0.71 15.49 -9.24
C ALA A 409 0.82 15.46 -9.05
N TYR A 410 1.34 14.39 -8.45
CA TYR A 410 2.72 14.28 -8.00
C TYR A 410 3.64 13.56 -8.99
N VAL A 411 4.92 13.91 -8.94
CA VAL A 411 6.01 13.22 -9.63
C VAL A 411 7.10 12.89 -8.61
N THR A 412 7.44 11.62 -8.47
CA THR A 412 8.46 11.16 -7.50
C THR A 412 9.54 10.35 -8.22
N PRO A 413 10.79 10.84 -8.26
CA PRO A 413 11.87 10.14 -8.93
C PRO A 413 12.16 8.79 -8.25
N ARG A 414 12.65 7.82 -9.03
CA ARG A 414 13.06 6.53 -8.47
C ARG A 414 14.18 6.70 -7.45
N GLY A 415 14.00 6.14 -6.25
CA GLY A 415 14.98 6.23 -5.16
C GLY A 415 14.86 7.50 -4.31
N GLY A 416 13.95 8.43 -4.65
CA GLY A 416 13.73 9.66 -3.91
C GLY A 416 14.87 10.67 -4.04
N HIS A 417 14.91 11.64 -3.12
CA HIS A 417 15.87 12.73 -3.14
C HIS A 417 17.08 12.40 -2.23
N GLY A 418 18.21 11.99 -2.84
CA GLY A 418 19.53 11.97 -2.19
C GLY A 418 20.14 10.59 -1.86
N GLY A 419 21.48 10.52 -1.94
CA GLY A 419 22.29 9.40 -1.49
C GLY A 419 23.58 9.90 -0.82
N GLY A 420 23.83 9.55 0.44
CA GLY A 420 24.98 10.04 1.20
C GLY A 420 25.04 9.51 2.64
N ALA A 421 26.13 9.83 3.34
CA ALA A 421 26.28 9.49 4.75
C ALA A 421 25.22 10.23 5.60
N ARG A 422 24.42 9.49 6.36
CA ARG A 422 23.38 10.06 7.23
C ARG A 422 24.00 10.76 8.44
N GLN A 423 23.48 11.94 8.77
CA GLN A 423 23.82 12.66 10.00
C GLN A 423 23.37 11.85 11.22
N GLY A 424 24.25 11.68 12.22
CA GLY A 424 23.86 11.16 13.53
C GLY A 424 23.26 12.26 14.40
N LEU A 425 22.09 11.98 14.97
CA LEU A 425 21.33 12.90 15.82
C LEU A 425 21.24 12.35 17.26
N LEU A 426 21.32 13.23 18.26
CA LEU A 426 21.52 12.83 19.67
C LEU A 426 20.23 12.74 20.49
N GLY A 427 19.08 13.09 19.93
CA GLY A 427 17.80 13.21 20.62
C GLY A 427 17.78 14.37 21.61
N ALA A 428 18.35 15.51 21.23
CA ALA A 428 18.53 16.65 22.12
C ALA A 428 18.63 17.98 21.37
N ASP A 429 18.33 19.07 22.08
CA ASP A 429 18.64 20.43 21.66
C ASP A 429 19.99 20.83 22.26
N LEU A 430 20.86 21.41 21.44
CA LEU A 430 22.20 21.85 21.84
C LEU A 430 22.43 23.28 21.36
N SER A 431 23.07 24.08 22.19
CA SER A 431 23.49 25.43 21.83
C SER A 431 24.95 25.70 22.20
N ARG A 432 25.52 26.67 21.50
CA ARG A 432 26.83 27.23 21.81
C ARG A 432 26.70 28.27 22.90
N HIS A 433 27.40 28.08 24.02
CA HIS A 433 27.47 29.04 25.11
C HIS A 433 28.56 30.11 24.87
N GLU A 434 28.51 31.19 25.66
CA GLU A 434 29.44 32.32 25.54
C GLU A 434 30.93 31.93 25.69
N ASP A 435 31.21 30.89 26.48
CA ASP A 435 32.55 30.32 26.68
C ASP A 435 33.04 29.45 25.51
N GLY A 436 32.23 29.31 24.45
CA GLY A 436 32.53 28.48 23.28
C GLY A 436 32.25 26.99 23.46
N THR A 437 31.73 26.57 24.62
CA THR A 437 31.32 25.17 24.85
C THR A 437 29.94 24.91 24.26
N TRP A 438 29.74 23.69 23.76
CA TRP A 438 28.44 23.21 23.30
C TRP A 438 27.79 22.40 24.40
N ARG A 439 26.61 22.85 24.85
CA ARG A 439 25.91 22.22 25.97
C ARG A 439 24.55 21.71 25.54
N ILE A 440 24.08 20.70 26.27
CA ILE A 440 22.73 20.16 26.10
C ILE A 440 21.74 21.14 26.72
N ASP A 441 20.86 21.74 25.93
CA ASP A 441 19.78 22.59 26.44
C ASP A 441 18.63 21.73 26.95
N ARG A 442 18.28 20.70 26.17
CA ARG A 442 17.18 19.77 26.46
C ARG A 442 17.52 18.39 25.93
N VAL A 443 17.31 17.36 26.75
CA VAL A 443 17.24 15.98 26.26
C VAL A 443 15.77 15.70 25.94
N LEU A 444 15.49 15.25 24.72
CA LEU A 444 14.13 14.90 24.32
C LEU A 444 13.70 13.60 25.04
N PRO A 445 12.49 13.54 25.59
CA PRO A 445 11.99 12.35 26.26
C PRO A 445 11.72 11.23 25.25
N SER A 446 12.07 10.00 25.60
CA SER A 446 11.71 8.81 24.81
C SER A 446 10.24 8.46 24.96
N GLU A 447 9.64 7.87 23.92
CA GLU A 447 8.33 7.20 23.97
C GLU A 447 8.55 5.68 23.91
N THR A 448 8.18 4.95 24.96
CA THR A 448 8.53 3.53 25.08
C THR A 448 7.73 2.62 24.17
N SER A 449 6.56 3.08 23.71
CA SER A 449 5.71 2.36 22.74
C SER A 449 6.14 2.53 21.29
N ASP A 450 7.10 3.42 21.00
CA ASP A 450 7.60 3.68 19.66
C ASP A 450 9.11 3.42 19.59
N PRO A 451 9.57 2.39 18.87
CA PRO A 451 10.97 2.05 18.81
C PRO A 451 11.85 3.13 18.16
N HIS A 452 11.29 3.98 17.29
CA HIS A 452 12.01 5.05 16.63
C HIS A 452 12.10 6.33 17.49
N ALA A 453 11.32 6.40 18.57
CA ALA A 453 11.31 7.53 19.51
C ALA A 453 12.14 7.26 20.77
N ARG A 454 13.35 6.72 20.59
CA ARG A 454 14.29 6.45 21.70
C ARG A 454 15.40 7.50 21.71
N SER A 455 15.44 8.32 22.76
CA SER A 455 16.48 9.34 22.93
C SER A 455 17.84 8.71 23.26
N PRO A 456 18.88 8.91 22.43
CA PRO A 456 20.22 8.39 22.67
C PRO A 456 20.82 8.87 24.00
N LEU A 457 20.64 10.15 24.35
CA LEU A 457 21.19 10.72 25.59
C LEU A 457 20.44 10.30 26.86
N ALA A 458 19.18 9.86 26.72
CA ALA A 458 18.40 9.30 27.83
C ALA A 458 18.54 7.77 27.96
N ALA A 459 19.33 7.12 27.11
CA ALA A 459 19.49 5.67 27.15
C ALA A 459 20.06 5.20 28.52
N PRO A 460 19.67 4.01 29.00
CA PRO A 460 20.16 3.47 30.26
C PRO A 460 21.69 3.49 30.35
N GLY A 461 22.21 4.08 31.43
CA GLY A 461 23.66 4.18 31.67
C GLY A 461 24.35 5.40 31.05
N VAL A 462 23.73 6.14 30.12
CA VAL A 462 24.31 7.34 29.51
C VAL A 462 24.28 8.54 30.47
N ALA A 463 23.12 8.75 31.11
CA ALA A 463 22.90 9.74 32.16
C ALA A 463 23.36 11.18 31.80
N VAL A 464 23.27 11.57 30.52
CA VAL A 464 23.54 12.96 30.09
C VAL A 464 22.32 13.81 30.39
N ARG A 465 22.53 15.04 30.87
CA ARG A 465 21.47 15.94 31.32
C ARG A 465 21.60 17.32 30.70
N ALA A 466 20.52 18.10 30.77
CA ALA A 466 20.57 19.53 30.45
C ALA A 466 21.66 20.23 31.27
N GLY A 467 22.42 21.09 30.61
CA GLY A 467 23.59 21.81 31.13
C GLY A 467 24.92 21.09 30.92
N ASP A 468 24.95 19.78 30.67
CA ASP A 468 26.20 19.05 30.41
C ASP A 468 26.80 19.51 29.07
N ALA A 469 28.14 19.60 28.99
CA ALA A 469 28.84 19.99 27.77
C ALA A 469 29.38 18.77 27.00
N VAL A 470 29.17 18.72 25.68
CA VAL A 470 29.81 17.73 24.81
C VAL A 470 31.17 18.28 24.40
N VAL A 471 32.25 17.65 24.88
CA VAL A 471 33.62 18.14 24.67
C VAL A 471 34.39 17.35 23.62
N ALA A 472 34.01 16.10 23.35
CA ALA A 472 34.55 15.32 22.26
C ALA A 472 33.53 14.29 21.73
N VAL A 473 33.66 13.93 20.46
CA VAL A 473 32.91 12.86 19.78
C VAL A 473 33.91 11.89 19.17
N ALA A 474 33.83 10.61 19.50
CA ALA A 474 34.79 9.58 19.11
C ALA A 474 36.26 9.98 19.38
N GLY A 475 36.50 10.63 20.53
CA GLY A 475 37.82 11.13 20.94
C GLY A 475 38.30 12.40 20.21
N GLN A 476 37.55 12.92 19.24
CA GLN A 476 37.87 14.16 18.55
C GLN A 476 37.22 15.35 19.28
N PRO A 477 38.00 16.39 19.66
CA PRO A 477 37.46 17.57 20.34
C PRO A 477 36.36 18.25 19.53
N VAL A 478 35.30 18.68 20.21
CA VAL A 478 34.23 19.48 19.60
C VAL A 478 34.77 20.85 19.21
N ASP A 479 34.57 21.22 17.95
CA ASP A 479 34.96 22.54 17.47
C ASP A 479 34.04 23.62 18.07
N PRO A 480 34.60 24.71 18.63
CA PRO A 480 33.82 25.71 19.34
C PRO A 480 32.91 26.53 18.43
N VAL A 481 33.09 26.50 17.10
CA VAL A 481 32.27 27.26 16.15
C VAL A 481 31.19 26.36 15.55
N THR A 482 31.56 25.19 15.06
CA THR A 482 30.70 24.29 14.29
C THR A 482 30.03 23.20 15.14
N GLY A 483 30.50 23.00 16.38
CA GLY A 483 29.88 22.08 17.33
C GLY A 483 30.11 20.62 17.00
N PRO A 484 29.34 19.70 17.63
CA PRO A 484 29.52 18.26 17.47
C PRO A 484 28.98 17.74 16.13
N GLY A 485 28.17 18.51 15.41
CA GLY A 485 27.47 18.10 14.19
C GLY A 485 28.39 17.47 13.13
N PRO A 486 29.49 18.12 12.70
CA PRO A 486 30.41 17.57 11.71
C PRO A 486 31.03 16.23 12.12
N LEU A 487 31.27 16.00 13.42
CA LEU A 487 31.83 14.75 13.94
C LEU A 487 30.81 13.62 14.01
N LEU A 488 29.52 13.95 13.91
CA LEU A 488 28.41 12.99 13.91
C LEU A 488 27.97 12.59 12.49
N VAL A 489 28.59 13.11 11.43
CA VAL A 489 28.28 12.68 10.06
C VAL A 489 28.65 11.20 9.88
N GLY A 490 27.70 10.39 9.41
CA GLY A 490 27.89 8.96 9.14
C GLY A 490 27.81 8.06 10.39
N THR A 491 27.44 8.61 11.55
CA THR A 491 27.36 7.87 12.81
C THR A 491 25.96 7.34 13.14
N ALA A 492 24.93 7.72 12.38
CA ALA A 492 23.57 7.21 12.55
C ALA A 492 23.55 5.67 12.60
N GLY A 493 22.86 5.13 13.61
CA GLY A 493 22.73 3.68 13.85
C GLY A 493 24.00 2.98 14.34
N LYS A 494 25.08 3.72 14.63
CA LYS A 494 26.37 3.15 15.07
C LYS A 494 26.72 3.62 16.49
N PRO A 495 27.32 2.76 17.32
CA PRO A 495 27.84 3.19 18.62
C PRO A 495 28.91 4.28 18.47
N VAL A 496 28.76 5.37 19.22
CA VAL A 496 29.71 6.49 19.29
C VAL A 496 29.95 6.88 20.73
N GLU A 497 31.22 7.03 21.11
CA GLU A 497 31.59 7.60 22.40
C GLU A 497 31.47 9.13 22.38
N LEU A 498 30.78 9.68 23.37
CA LEU A 498 30.75 11.09 23.71
C LEU A 498 31.56 11.31 24.98
N THR A 499 32.47 12.27 24.95
CA THR A 499 33.08 12.80 26.17
C THR A 499 32.26 13.99 26.63
N VAL A 500 31.76 13.92 27.87
CA VAL A 500 30.79 14.86 28.44
C VAL A 500 31.36 15.47 29.72
N SER A 501 31.34 16.80 29.80
CA SER A 501 31.66 17.55 31.01
C SER A 501 30.38 17.85 31.80
N PRO A 502 30.22 17.36 33.04
CA PRO A 502 29.01 17.56 33.81
C PRO A 502 28.76 19.03 34.18
N ALA A 503 27.51 19.49 34.10
CA ALA A 503 27.12 20.87 34.45
C ALA A 503 27.49 21.28 35.88
N GLY A 504 27.42 20.33 36.82
CA GLY A 504 27.76 20.53 38.23
C GLY A 504 29.26 20.49 38.56
N GLY A 505 30.13 20.35 37.55
CA GLY A 505 31.55 20.07 37.73
C GLY A 505 31.83 18.60 38.08
N GLY A 506 33.09 18.19 37.96
CA GLY A 506 33.54 16.82 38.21
C GLY A 506 34.40 16.26 37.08
N GLU A 507 34.70 14.96 37.15
CA GLU A 507 35.45 14.26 36.10
C GLU A 507 34.65 14.16 34.80
N LEU A 508 35.36 14.16 33.67
CA LEU A 508 34.76 13.90 32.37
C LEU A 508 34.13 12.50 32.35
N ARG A 509 32.97 12.39 31.74
CA ARG A 509 32.26 11.13 31.55
C ARG A 509 32.38 10.69 30.10
N HIS A 510 32.58 9.40 29.90
CA HIS A 510 32.60 8.78 28.58
C HIS A 510 31.34 7.94 28.44
N ALA A 511 30.41 8.40 27.59
CA ALA A 511 29.15 7.71 27.36
C ALA A 511 29.09 7.22 25.92
N VAL A 512 28.74 5.94 25.72
CA VAL A 512 28.53 5.39 24.38
C VAL A 512 27.04 5.47 24.06
N VAL A 513 26.70 6.12 22.96
CA VAL A 513 25.33 6.29 22.47
C VAL A 513 25.21 5.76 21.05
N VAL A 514 23.99 5.48 20.61
CA VAL A 514 23.70 5.16 19.21
C VAL A 514 22.89 6.33 18.64
N PRO A 515 23.50 7.25 17.87
CA PRO A 515 22.79 8.38 17.27
C PRO A 515 21.69 7.92 16.31
N LEU A 516 20.60 8.67 16.26
CA LEU A 516 19.46 8.43 15.37
C LEU A 516 19.78 8.93 13.94
N ALA A 517 19.16 8.30 12.94
CA ALA A 517 19.17 8.79 11.56
C ALA A 517 18.12 9.90 11.32
N ASP A 518 17.10 9.93 12.18
CA ASP A 518 15.97 10.85 12.13
C ASP A 518 15.44 11.08 13.57
N GLU A 519 15.14 12.33 13.91
CA GLU A 519 14.60 12.74 15.20
C GLU A 519 13.11 13.09 15.14
N GLU A 520 12.48 13.05 13.96
CA GLU A 520 11.07 13.40 13.79
C GLU A 520 10.16 12.65 14.76
N PRO A 521 10.22 11.31 14.91
CA PRO A 521 9.36 10.60 15.86
C PRO A 521 9.56 11.07 17.31
N LEU A 522 10.82 11.27 17.72
CA LEU A 522 11.16 11.68 19.08
C LEU A 522 10.66 13.09 19.39
N ARG A 523 10.86 14.03 18.46
CA ARG A 523 10.38 15.41 18.57
C ARG A 523 8.86 15.47 18.55
N TYR A 524 8.24 14.67 17.71
CA TYR A 524 6.80 14.52 17.63
C TYR A 524 6.19 14.08 18.97
N HIS A 525 6.66 12.99 19.57
CA HIS A 525 6.13 12.52 20.85
C HIS A 525 6.38 13.51 21.99
N ALA A 526 7.54 14.17 21.99
CA ALA A 526 7.83 15.24 22.94
C ALA A 526 6.85 16.42 22.80
N TRP A 527 6.48 16.78 21.57
CA TRP A 527 5.51 17.83 21.27
C TRP A 527 4.09 17.41 21.70
N VAL A 528 3.63 16.21 21.34
CA VAL A 528 2.30 15.71 21.76
C VAL A 528 2.18 15.66 23.29
N ALA A 529 3.20 15.16 23.98
CA ALA A 529 3.20 15.10 25.44
C ALA A 529 3.11 16.49 26.08
N ASP A 530 3.80 17.48 25.50
CA ASP A 530 3.77 18.87 25.93
C ASP A 530 2.39 19.52 25.72
N ARG A 531 1.78 19.36 24.53
CA ARG A 531 0.42 19.86 24.25
C ARG A 531 -0.62 19.23 25.16
N ARG A 532 -0.53 17.93 25.40
CA ARG A 532 -1.40 17.20 26.34
C ARG A 532 -1.27 17.74 27.76
N ALA A 533 -0.04 17.94 28.24
CA ALA A 533 0.20 18.52 29.57
C ALA A 533 -0.37 19.94 29.68
N HIS A 534 -0.20 20.76 28.64
CA HIS A 534 -0.77 22.11 28.57
C HIS A 534 -2.31 22.10 28.68
N VAL A 535 -2.99 21.21 27.95
CA VAL A 535 -4.45 21.05 28.02
C VAL A 535 -4.89 20.61 29.43
N HIS A 536 -4.18 19.66 30.04
CA HIS A 536 -4.49 19.22 31.40
C HIS A 536 -4.29 20.34 32.41
N GLU A 537 -3.19 21.08 32.34
CA GLU A 537 -2.91 22.19 33.26
C GLU A 537 -3.97 23.29 33.14
N LYS A 538 -4.22 23.79 31.92
CA LYS A 538 -5.16 24.89 31.65
C LYS A 538 -6.60 24.54 31.97
N SER A 539 -6.99 23.27 31.84
CA SER A 539 -8.34 22.80 32.14
C SER A 539 -8.52 22.30 33.58
N GLY A 540 -7.46 22.29 34.40
CA GLY A 540 -7.50 21.65 35.72
C GLY A 540 -7.75 20.14 35.66
N GLY A 541 -7.31 19.50 34.59
CA GLY A 541 -7.44 18.06 34.32
C GLY A 541 -8.79 17.63 33.75
N ARG A 542 -9.70 18.59 33.48
CA ARG A 542 -11.07 18.33 33.02
C ARG A 542 -11.16 17.94 31.55
N LEU A 543 -10.26 18.44 30.71
CA LEU A 543 -10.24 18.14 29.27
C LEU A 543 -9.15 17.14 28.93
N GLY A 544 -9.46 16.23 28.00
CA GLY A 544 -8.49 15.37 27.34
C GLY A 544 -7.94 15.97 26.05
N TYR A 545 -6.84 15.42 25.58
CA TYR A 545 -6.17 15.82 24.35
C TYR A 545 -5.77 14.59 23.53
N LEU A 546 -6.16 14.57 22.26
CA LEU A 546 -5.69 13.61 21.27
C LEU A 546 -5.13 14.36 20.08
N HIS A 547 -3.97 13.92 19.58
CA HIS A 547 -3.42 14.41 18.32
C HIS A 547 -3.46 13.32 17.25
N VAL A 548 -3.82 13.69 16.03
CA VAL A 548 -3.86 12.78 14.86
C VAL A 548 -2.92 13.34 13.78
N PRO A 549 -1.68 12.84 13.65
CA PRO A 549 -0.63 13.39 12.79
C PRO A 549 -0.78 13.06 11.30
N ASP A 550 -1.50 11.98 10.99
CA ASP A 550 -1.83 11.56 9.64
C ASP A 550 -3.08 10.65 9.72
N MET A 551 -3.59 10.26 8.56
CA MET A 551 -4.66 9.28 8.46
C MET A 551 -4.12 7.94 7.94
N GLN A 552 -3.01 7.50 8.52
CA GLN A 552 -2.36 6.24 8.21
C GLN A 552 -2.12 5.43 9.50
N ALA A 553 -1.32 4.37 9.40
CA ALA A 553 -0.98 3.52 10.55
C ALA A 553 -0.29 4.28 11.71
N PRO A 554 0.63 5.24 11.48
CA PRO A 554 1.21 6.02 12.58
C PRO A 554 0.18 6.85 13.34
N GLY A 555 -0.73 7.53 12.64
CA GLY A 555 -1.81 8.29 13.27
C GLY A 555 -2.80 7.42 14.02
N TRP A 556 -3.16 6.26 13.45
CA TRP A 556 -3.97 5.26 14.14
C TRP A 556 -3.31 4.72 15.41
N ALA A 557 -1.99 4.45 15.37
CA ALA A 557 -1.25 4.03 16.55
C ALA A 557 -1.21 5.17 17.59
N GLN A 558 -1.00 6.41 17.16
CA GLN A 558 -0.94 7.54 18.09
C GLN A 558 -2.24 7.74 18.85
N ILE A 559 -3.38 7.80 18.15
CA ILE A 559 -4.65 8.04 18.83
C ILE A 559 -4.90 6.96 19.90
N HIS A 560 -4.56 5.70 19.61
CA HIS A 560 -4.77 4.58 20.52
C HIS A 560 -3.82 4.55 21.73
N ARG A 561 -2.66 5.21 21.68
CA ARG A 561 -1.78 5.36 22.86
C ARG A 561 -2.50 6.10 23.99
N ASP A 562 -3.33 7.07 23.62
CA ASP A 562 -3.92 8.02 24.57
C ASP A 562 -5.45 7.90 24.70
N LEU A 563 -6.12 7.31 23.70
CA LEU A 563 -7.58 7.27 23.53
C LEU A 563 -8.31 7.03 24.85
N ARG A 564 -8.08 5.86 25.47
CA ARG A 564 -8.80 5.39 26.66
C ARG A 564 -8.71 6.35 27.85
N VAL A 565 -7.57 7.01 28.04
CA VAL A 565 -7.34 7.92 29.18
C VAL A 565 -7.96 9.28 28.88
N GLU A 566 -7.79 9.77 27.67
CA GLU A 566 -8.15 11.13 27.30
C GLU A 566 -9.66 11.28 27.05
N VAL A 567 -10.33 10.29 26.44
CA VAL A 567 -11.80 10.34 26.28
C VAL A 567 -12.58 10.16 27.59
N ALA A 568 -11.93 9.61 28.63
CA ALA A 568 -12.53 9.42 29.95
C ALA A 568 -12.64 10.72 30.77
N ARG A 569 -12.02 11.80 30.31
CA ARG A 569 -12.13 13.15 30.90
C ARG A 569 -13.49 13.78 30.56
N GLU A 570 -13.78 14.96 31.11
CA GLU A 570 -15.10 15.58 30.99
C GLU A 570 -15.39 16.05 29.56
N GLY A 571 -14.41 16.64 28.89
CA GLY A 571 -14.46 17.03 27.47
C GLY A 571 -13.18 16.65 26.75
N LEU A 572 -13.13 16.87 25.44
CA LEU A 572 -12.04 16.42 24.58
C LEU A 572 -11.62 17.49 23.59
N VAL A 573 -10.32 17.75 23.49
CA VAL A 573 -9.69 18.49 22.39
C VAL A 573 -9.08 17.47 21.43
N VAL A 574 -9.44 17.55 20.15
CA VAL A 574 -8.88 16.71 19.08
C VAL A 574 -8.08 17.59 18.14
N ASP A 575 -6.76 17.48 18.20
CA ASP A 575 -5.85 18.26 17.39
C ASP A 575 -5.48 17.49 16.11
N VAL A 576 -5.88 18.04 14.97
CA VAL A 576 -5.63 17.53 13.63
C VAL A 576 -4.75 18.49 12.83
N ARG A 577 -4.08 19.45 13.48
CA ARG A 577 -3.04 20.28 12.86
C ARG A 577 -1.89 19.40 12.37
N GLU A 578 -1.20 19.86 11.32
CA GLU A 578 -0.09 19.11 10.70
C GLU A 578 -0.50 17.73 10.12
N ASN A 579 -1.79 17.44 10.00
CA ASN A 579 -2.26 16.13 9.53
C ASN A 579 -1.95 15.91 8.05
N ARG A 580 -1.10 14.94 7.75
CA ARG A 580 -0.60 14.66 6.39
C ARG A 580 -1.55 13.86 5.48
N GLY A 581 -2.78 13.60 5.92
CA GLY A 581 -3.76 12.80 5.17
C GLY A 581 -3.47 11.30 5.15
N GLY A 582 -4.16 10.58 4.27
CA GLY A 582 -4.18 9.11 4.25
C GLY A 582 -5.56 8.57 3.85
N HIS A 583 -6.12 7.64 4.64
CA HIS A 583 -7.43 7.01 4.36
C HIS A 583 -8.18 6.50 5.62
N THR A 584 -7.68 6.78 6.83
CA THR A 584 -8.28 6.30 8.09
C THR A 584 -9.22 7.29 8.77
N SER A 585 -9.52 8.45 8.17
CA SER A 585 -10.40 9.48 8.76
C SER A 585 -11.77 8.92 9.17
N GLN A 586 -12.37 8.05 8.35
CA GLN A 586 -13.65 7.40 8.67
C GLN A 586 -13.59 6.59 9.97
N LEU A 587 -12.47 5.90 10.25
CA LEU A 587 -12.29 5.15 11.49
C LEU A 587 -12.11 6.08 12.69
N VAL A 588 -11.41 7.21 12.50
CA VAL A 588 -11.25 8.23 13.54
C VAL A 588 -12.61 8.86 13.88
N VAL A 589 -13.37 9.27 12.86
CA VAL A 589 -14.72 9.83 13.00
C VAL A 589 -15.65 8.85 13.70
N GLU A 590 -15.60 7.56 13.38
CA GLU A 590 -16.39 6.53 14.07
C GLU A 590 -16.12 6.46 15.57
N LYS A 591 -14.88 6.68 16.04
CA LYS A 591 -14.57 6.72 17.48
C LYS A 591 -15.10 8.02 18.11
N LEU A 592 -14.87 9.16 17.46
CA LEU A 592 -15.27 10.48 17.97
C LEU A 592 -16.79 10.68 18.00
N ALA A 593 -17.53 10.08 17.07
CA ALA A 593 -18.98 10.18 16.96
C ALA A 593 -19.74 9.30 17.98
N ARG A 594 -19.04 8.44 18.75
CA ARG A 594 -19.68 7.56 19.73
C ARG A 594 -20.38 8.37 20.82
N ARG A 595 -21.60 7.95 21.17
CA ARG A 595 -22.40 8.56 22.24
C ARG A 595 -22.62 7.58 23.37
N ILE A 596 -22.21 7.94 24.59
CA ILE A 596 -22.49 7.12 25.78
C ILE A 596 -24.01 7.02 25.98
N VAL A 597 -24.54 5.80 25.99
CA VAL A 597 -25.96 5.52 26.26
C VAL A 597 -26.18 4.68 27.51
N GLY A 598 -25.10 4.17 28.12
CA GLY A 598 -25.18 3.40 29.36
C GLY A 598 -23.83 3.29 30.08
N TRP A 599 -23.85 2.59 31.22
CA TRP A 599 -22.67 2.26 32.02
C TRP A 599 -22.80 0.88 32.63
N ASP A 600 -21.69 0.16 32.71
CA ASP A 600 -21.54 -0.99 33.58
C ASP A 600 -20.91 -0.55 34.90
N LEU A 601 -21.52 -0.97 36.01
CA LEU A 601 -21.10 -0.66 37.38
C LEU A 601 -20.64 -1.94 38.10
N PRO A 602 -19.47 -2.47 37.76
CA PRO A 602 -18.93 -3.67 38.39
C PRO A 602 -18.61 -3.47 39.88
N ARG A 603 -18.93 -4.48 40.69
CA ARG A 603 -18.59 -4.49 42.12
C ARG A 603 -17.07 -4.40 42.32
N GLY A 604 -16.60 -3.41 43.07
CA GLY A 604 -15.19 -3.24 43.42
C GLY A 604 -14.32 -2.61 42.33
N MET A 605 -14.93 -2.10 41.25
CA MET A 605 -14.22 -1.45 40.14
C MET A 605 -14.90 -0.11 39.80
N ARG A 606 -14.21 0.74 39.02
CA ARG A 606 -14.81 1.99 38.51
C ARG A 606 -15.83 1.66 37.42
N PRO A 607 -16.91 2.45 37.28
CA PRO A 607 -17.82 2.31 36.15
C PRO A 607 -17.11 2.57 34.82
N PHE A 608 -17.54 1.89 33.77
CA PHE A 608 -17.12 2.17 32.39
C PHE A 608 -18.33 2.36 31.48
N SER A 609 -18.17 3.16 30.43
CA SER A 609 -19.27 3.55 29.55
C SER A 609 -19.63 2.47 28.53
N TYR A 610 -20.87 2.51 28.07
CA TYR A 610 -21.33 1.81 26.87
C TYR A 610 -21.81 2.83 25.82
N PRO A 611 -21.25 2.81 24.58
CA PRO A 611 -20.07 2.03 24.19
C PRO A 611 -18.79 2.50 24.93
N MET A 612 -17.77 1.63 24.97
CA MET A 612 -16.45 1.99 25.46
C MET A 612 -15.78 3.04 24.54
N ASP A 613 -14.82 3.78 25.08
CA ASP A 613 -14.02 4.79 24.37
C ASP A 613 -14.85 5.90 23.70
N ALA A 614 -16.04 6.19 24.23
CA ALA A 614 -16.88 7.28 23.78
C ALA A 614 -16.56 8.57 24.57
N PRO A 615 -16.45 9.74 23.90
CA PRO A 615 -16.33 11.01 24.59
C PRO A 615 -17.49 11.23 25.59
N ARG A 616 -17.17 11.69 26.80
CA ARG A 616 -18.18 11.92 27.85
C ARG A 616 -18.94 13.23 27.71
N GLY A 617 -18.31 14.24 27.11
CA GLY A 617 -18.85 15.59 26.95
C GLY A 617 -18.42 16.21 25.63
N PRO A 618 -18.40 17.55 25.53
CA PRO A 618 -18.08 18.27 24.30
C PRO A 618 -16.72 17.90 23.70
N VAL A 619 -16.69 17.83 22.38
CA VAL A 619 -15.47 17.68 21.58
C VAL A 619 -15.21 19.02 20.87
N VAL A 620 -13.96 19.48 20.85
CA VAL A 620 -13.52 20.63 20.04
C VAL A 620 -12.33 20.20 19.21
N ALA A 621 -12.40 20.40 17.89
CA ALA A 621 -11.32 20.06 16.98
C ALA A 621 -10.41 21.27 16.72
N VAL A 622 -9.13 21.02 16.48
CA VAL A 622 -8.14 22.06 16.12
C VAL A 622 -7.51 21.70 14.78
N ALA A 623 -7.52 22.62 13.81
CA ALA A 623 -6.98 22.41 12.47
C ALA A 623 -6.16 23.60 11.99
N ASN A 624 -5.27 23.36 11.02
CA ASN A 624 -4.50 24.43 10.39
C ASN A 624 -4.27 24.16 8.89
N GLU A 625 -3.56 25.06 8.23
CA GLU A 625 -3.24 24.98 6.80
C GLU A 625 -2.41 23.75 6.40
N PHE A 626 -1.84 23.03 7.37
CA PHE A 626 -1.08 21.79 7.16
C PHE A 626 -1.92 20.53 7.36
N SER A 627 -3.17 20.65 7.79
CA SER A 627 -4.16 19.56 7.72
C SER A 627 -4.59 19.40 6.26
N GLY A 628 -4.28 18.28 5.61
CA GLY A 628 -4.57 18.10 4.18
C GLY A 628 -5.05 16.71 3.78
N SER A 629 -5.69 16.61 2.61
CA SER A 629 -6.18 15.35 2.06
C SER A 629 -7.22 14.71 2.97
N ASP A 630 -6.99 13.51 3.46
CA ASP A 630 -7.89 12.91 4.46
C ASP A 630 -7.95 13.71 5.78
N GLY A 631 -6.98 14.61 6.01
CA GLY A 631 -7.01 15.66 7.03
C GLY A 631 -7.98 16.82 6.75
N ASP A 632 -8.27 17.13 5.48
CA ASP A 632 -9.40 17.99 5.10
C ASP A 632 -10.73 17.26 5.39
N ILE A 633 -10.81 15.99 4.97
CA ILE A 633 -12.03 15.17 5.06
C ILE A 633 -12.46 14.97 6.52
N VAL A 634 -11.54 14.69 7.45
CA VAL A 634 -11.90 14.53 8.88
C VAL A 634 -12.52 15.81 9.46
N ASN A 635 -11.97 16.98 9.11
CA ASN A 635 -12.47 18.26 9.60
C ASN A 635 -13.87 18.56 9.04
N ALA A 636 -14.08 18.32 7.75
CA ALA A 636 -15.38 18.44 7.13
C ALA A 636 -16.41 17.48 7.78
N ALA A 637 -16.02 16.23 8.02
CA ALA A 637 -16.88 15.21 8.62
C ALA A 637 -17.25 15.54 10.07
N ILE A 638 -16.32 16.06 10.89
CA ILE A 638 -16.57 16.53 12.26
C ILE A 638 -17.69 17.58 12.26
N LYS A 639 -17.62 18.55 11.34
CA LYS A 639 -18.62 19.61 11.20
C LYS A 639 -19.95 19.07 10.67
N ALA A 640 -19.93 18.25 9.62
CA ALA A 640 -21.13 17.69 9.00
C ALA A 640 -21.94 16.81 9.97
N LEU A 641 -21.26 16.03 10.82
CA LEU A 641 -21.90 15.17 11.82
C LEU A 641 -22.26 15.90 13.12
N GLY A 642 -21.88 17.18 13.25
CA GLY A 642 -22.11 17.96 14.48
C GLY A 642 -21.37 17.40 15.69
N ILE A 643 -20.19 16.81 15.50
CA ILE A 643 -19.38 16.26 16.60
C ILE A 643 -18.87 17.39 17.51
N GLY A 644 -18.44 18.49 16.92
CA GLY A 644 -17.90 19.64 17.63
C GLY A 644 -17.47 20.77 16.68
N PRO A 645 -17.20 21.98 17.19
CA PRO A 645 -16.64 23.05 16.39
C PRO A 645 -15.18 22.78 16.03
N VAL A 646 -14.75 23.29 14.88
CA VAL A 646 -13.34 23.33 14.45
C VAL A 646 -12.76 24.71 14.70
N VAL A 647 -11.60 24.79 15.36
CA VAL A 647 -10.88 26.04 15.69
C VAL A 647 -9.53 26.03 14.98
N GLY A 648 -9.06 27.21 14.54
CA GLY A 648 -7.71 27.37 14.00
C GLY A 648 -7.69 28.09 12.67
N THR A 649 -7.07 27.52 11.64
CA THR A 649 -6.99 28.11 10.29
C THR A 649 -7.56 27.16 9.25
N ARG A 650 -7.93 27.73 8.09
CA ARG A 650 -8.42 26.96 6.94
C ARG A 650 -7.40 25.89 6.54
N THR A 651 -7.89 24.68 6.30
CA THR A 651 -7.08 23.51 5.92
C THR A 651 -6.53 23.62 4.49
N TRP A 652 -5.70 22.65 4.08
CA TRP A 652 -4.95 22.68 2.81
C TRP A 652 -5.86 22.72 1.57
N GLY A 653 -6.93 21.93 1.54
CA GLY A 653 -7.91 21.93 0.46
C GLY A 653 -7.53 21.07 -0.74
N GLY A 654 -7.05 19.85 -0.53
CA GLY A 654 -6.84 18.90 -1.62
C GLY A 654 -7.57 17.60 -1.35
N VAL A 655 -8.65 17.27 -2.05
CA VAL A 655 -9.47 16.08 -1.79
C VAL A 655 -9.80 15.27 -3.04
N VAL A 656 -8.99 15.38 -4.09
CA VAL A 656 -9.06 14.47 -5.24
C VAL A 656 -8.02 13.37 -5.08
N GLY A 657 -8.45 12.20 -4.64
CA GLY A 657 -7.57 11.07 -4.29
C GLY A 657 -6.87 10.42 -5.49
N ILE A 658 -5.92 9.53 -5.17
CA ILE A 658 -5.02 8.82 -6.10
C ILE A 658 -4.88 7.33 -5.73
N ASP A 659 -4.39 6.49 -6.65
CA ASP A 659 -4.12 5.06 -6.41
C ASP A 659 -2.65 4.65 -6.56
N SER A 660 -1.76 5.60 -6.90
CA SER A 660 -0.31 5.41 -7.02
C SER A 660 0.11 4.21 -7.90
N ARG A 661 -0.68 3.90 -8.93
CA ARG A 661 -0.51 2.68 -9.75
C ARG A 661 0.58 2.76 -10.81
N TYR A 662 0.89 3.96 -11.31
CA TYR A 662 1.65 4.11 -12.56
C TYR A 662 3.09 4.56 -12.34
N ARG A 663 4.02 3.79 -12.91
CA ARG A 663 5.44 4.12 -12.97
C ARG A 663 5.89 4.20 -14.42
N LEU A 664 6.74 5.17 -14.70
CA LEU A 664 7.40 5.34 -15.99
C LEU A 664 8.54 4.30 -16.14
N VAL A 665 9.11 4.21 -17.34
CA VAL A 665 10.09 3.16 -17.70
C VAL A 665 11.33 3.13 -16.78
N ASP A 666 11.73 4.26 -16.23
CA ASP A 666 12.84 4.40 -15.29
C ASP A 666 12.48 4.04 -13.83
N GLY A 667 11.18 3.92 -13.53
CA GLY A 667 10.60 3.66 -12.21
C GLY A 667 10.06 4.89 -11.48
N THR A 668 10.12 6.08 -12.09
CA THR A 668 9.51 7.33 -11.59
C THR A 668 8.01 7.13 -11.40
N LEU A 669 7.50 7.45 -10.22
CA LEU A 669 6.08 7.38 -9.89
C LEU A 669 5.41 8.68 -10.32
N ILE A 670 4.27 8.55 -11.02
CA ILE A 670 3.38 9.67 -11.32
C ILE A 670 1.99 9.39 -10.73
N THR A 671 1.30 10.41 -10.27
CA THR A 671 -0.06 10.28 -9.72
C THR A 671 -1.06 11.15 -10.48
N GLN A 672 -2.28 10.64 -10.65
CA GLN A 672 -3.35 11.29 -11.40
C GLN A 672 -4.52 11.50 -10.44
N PRO A 673 -4.95 12.76 -10.22
CA PRO A 673 -6.11 13.04 -9.39
C PRO A 673 -7.35 12.42 -10.02
N LYS A 674 -7.85 11.34 -9.42
CA LYS A 674 -8.87 10.47 -10.02
C LYS A 674 -10.13 10.36 -9.18
N TYR A 675 -9.97 10.29 -7.86
CA TYR A 675 -11.06 9.98 -6.93
C TYR A 675 -11.54 11.26 -6.24
N ALA A 676 -12.32 12.07 -6.94
CA ALA A 676 -12.85 13.31 -6.38
C ALA A 676 -13.81 13.03 -5.21
N PHE A 677 -13.68 13.80 -4.13
CA PHE A 677 -14.48 13.63 -2.93
C PHE A 677 -15.57 14.70 -2.82
N TRP A 678 -16.81 14.27 -2.61
CA TRP A 678 -17.96 15.16 -2.35
C TRP A 678 -18.35 15.05 -0.88
N LEU A 679 -18.58 16.17 -0.22
CA LEU A 679 -18.92 16.24 1.21
C LEU A 679 -20.21 17.01 1.44
N GLU A 680 -21.06 16.52 2.34
CA GLU A 680 -22.26 17.23 2.77
C GLU A 680 -21.91 18.60 3.36
N GLY A 681 -22.64 19.64 2.94
CA GLY A 681 -22.35 21.02 3.33
C GLY A 681 -21.31 21.74 2.46
N TYR A 682 -20.43 21.00 1.77
CA TYR A 682 -19.34 21.58 0.94
C TYR A 682 -19.50 21.27 -0.55
N GLY A 683 -20.22 20.21 -0.89
CA GLY A 683 -20.23 19.66 -2.23
C GLY A 683 -18.84 19.22 -2.66
N TRP A 684 -18.41 19.65 -3.85
CA TRP A 684 -17.05 19.45 -4.37
C TRP A 684 -16.07 20.55 -3.93
N GLY A 685 -16.55 21.55 -3.18
CA GLY A 685 -15.84 22.81 -2.94
C GLY A 685 -14.72 22.76 -1.90
N VAL A 686 -14.41 21.59 -1.33
CA VAL A 686 -13.22 21.43 -0.47
C VAL A 686 -11.95 21.45 -1.32
N GLU A 687 -11.99 20.87 -2.52
CA GLU A 687 -10.86 20.90 -3.45
C GLU A 687 -10.53 22.35 -3.85
N ASN A 688 -9.25 22.68 -3.77
CA ASN A 688 -8.67 23.99 -4.02
C ASN A 688 -9.17 25.13 -3.10
N HIS A 689 -9.78 24.79 -1.95
CA HIS A 689 -10.19 25.77 -0.93
C HIS A 689 -9.85 25.34 0.49
N GLY A 690 -10.23 24.12 0.91
CA GLY A 690 -10.10 23.63 2.28
C GLY A 690 -11.40 23.72 3.08
N VAL A 691 -11.28 23.49 4.38
CA VAL A 691 -12.35 23.56 5.37
C VAL A 691 -12.10 24.78 6.25
N ASP A 692 -13.00 25.76 6.17
CA ASP A 692 -12.95 26.93 7.05
C ASP A 692 -13.29 26.51 8.50
N PRO A 693 -12.51 26.99 9.50
CA PRO A 693 -12.83 26.74 10.90
C PRO A 693 -14.11 27.50 11.30
N ASP A 694 -14.81 27.01 12.32
CA ASP A 694 -15.92 27.75 12.93
C ASP A 694 -15.43 28.98 13.69
N VAL A 695 -14.20 28.94 14.22
CA VAL A 695 -13.51 30.07 14.84
C VAL A 695 -12.10 30.17 14.29
N GLU A 696 -11.84 31.24 13.54
CA GLU A 696 -10.52 31.52 12.96
C GLU A 696 -9.56 32.08 14.02
N VAL A 697 -8.44 31.39 14.23
CA VAL A 697 -7.37 31.75 15.17
C VAL A 697 -6.03 31.49 14.48
N PRO A 698 -5.35 32.54 13.96
CA PRO A 698 -4.04 32.38 13.35
C PRO A 698 -2.92 32.28 14.39
N GLN A 699 -1.96 31.38 14.15
CA GLN A 699 -0.72 31.28 14.90
C GLN A 699 0.29 32.31 14.35
N ARG A 700 0.62 33.36 15.12
CA ARG A 700 1.50 34.44 14.63
C ARG A 700 2.98 34.18 14.96
N PRO A 701 3.93 34.77 14.22
CA PRO A 701 5.36 34.64 14.51
C PRO A 701 5.73 34.98 15.97
N GLN A 702 5.15 36.04 16.55
CA GLN A 702 5.39 36.40 17.94
C GLN A 702 4.80 35.41 18.95
N ASP A 703 3.83 34.58 18.56
CA ASP A 703 3.28 33.54 19.42
C ASP A 703 4.27 32.37 19.50
N TYR A 704 4.88 31.97 18.38
CA TYR A 704 5.98 31.00 18.38
C TYR A 704 7.16 31.46 19.24
N VAL A 705 7.61 32.71 19.08
CA VAL A 705 8.72 33.27 19.87
C VAL A 705 8.39 33.30 21.37
N ALA A 706 7.13 33.56 21.72
CA ALA A 706 6.66 33.58 23.10
C ALA A 706 6.27 32.20 23.66
N GLY A 707 6.38 31.13 22.87
CA GLY A 707 5.94 29.78 23.26
C GLY A 707 4.42 29.67 23.51
N ARG A 708 3.61 30.51 22.87
CA ARG A 708 2.14 30.51 23.02
C ARG A 708 1.47 29.74 21.90
N ASP A 709 0.36 29.08 22.22
CA ASP A 709 -0.47 28.33 21.29
C ASP A 709 -1.93 28.86 21.37
N PRO A 710 -2.21 30.04 20.78
CA PRO A 710 -3.56 30.63 20.77
C PRO A 710 -4.65 29.71 20.22
N GLN A 711 -4.33 28.84 19.24
CA GLN A 711 -5.30 27.90 18.68
C GLN A 711 -5.74 26.88 19.73
N LEU A 712 -4.77 26.26 20.42
CA LEU A 712 -5.06 25.29 21.47
C LEU A 712 -5.70 25.95 22.70
N ASP A 713 -5.24 27.15 23.09
CA ASP A 713 -5.82 27.92 24.19
C ASP A 713 -7.30 28.26 23.93
N GLU A 714 -7.65 28.64 22.70
CA GLU A 714 -9.04 28.92 22.32
C GLU A 714 -9.90 27.66 22.32
N ALA A 715 -9.37 26.54 21.81
CA ALA A 715 -10.08 25.26 21.85
C ALA A 715 -10.36 24.80 23.30
N ILE A 716 -9.41 24.97 24.21
CA ILE A 716 -9.58 24.71 25.65
C ILE A 716 -10.68 25.60 26.23
N ARG A 717 -10.66 26.90 25.92
CA ARG A 717 -11.67 27.86 26.39
C ARG A 717 -13.06 27.45 25.94
N MET A 718 -13.24 27.13 24.65
CA MET A 718 -14.52 26.72 24.07
C MET A 718 -15.03 25.40 24.65
N ALA A 719 -14.14 24.41 24.85
CA ALA A 719 -14.51 23.14 25.43
C ALA A 719 -14.97 23.27 26.89
N LEU A 720 -14.30 24.13 27.69
CA LEU A 720 -14.71 24.43 29.06
C LEU A 720 -16.05 25.17 29.12
N GLU A 721 -16.27 26.15 28.24
CA GLU A 721 -17.56 26.86 28.13
C GLU A 721 -18.69 25.90 27.72
N ALA A 722 -18.46 25.04 26.74
CA ALA A 722 -19.41 24.03 26.32
C ALA A 722 -19.75 23.04 27.44
N LEU A 723 -18.78 22.72 28.32
CA LEU A 723 -18.99 21.85 29.48
C LEU A 723 -19.90 22.50 30.54
N GLU A 724 -19.92 23.81 30.66
CA GLU A 724 -20.85 24.52 31.55
C GLU A 724 -22.29 24.42 31.04
N ALA A 725 -22.48 24.48 29.72
CA ALA A 725 -23.79 24.34 29.09
C ALA A 725 -24.27 22.89 29.01
N THR A 726 -23.36 21.97 28.69
CA THR A 726 -23.64 20.54 28.52
C THR A 726 -22.61 19.72 29.33
N PRO A 727 -22.93 19.42 30.61
CA PRO A 727 -22.02 18.69 31.48
C PRO A 727 -21.69 17.29 30.94
N ALA A 728 -20.47 16.84 31.23
CA ALA A 728 -20.03 15.50 30.90
C ALA A 728 -20.95 14.44 31.51
N LYS A 729 -21.25 13.39 30.73
CA LYS A 729 -22.03 12.26 31.23
C LYS A 729 -21.28 11.56 32.36
N THR A 730 -22.01 11.22 33.41
CA THR A 730 -21.52 10.52 34.60
C THR A 730 -22.31 9.25 34.85
N PRO A 731 -21.68 8.17 35.36
CA PRO A 731 -22.41 6.98 35.77
C PRO A 731 -23.42 7.32 36.89
N PRO A 732 -24.58 6.63 36.93
CA PRO A 732 -25.52 6.77 38.03
C PRO A 732 -24.93 6.20 39.34
N SER A 733 -25.57 6.48 40.48
CA SER A 733 -25.32 5.73 41.71
C SER A 733 -25.95 4.34 41.63
N LEU A 734 -25.33 3.34 42.27
CA LEU A 734 -26.01 2.07 42.51
C LEU A 734 -27.24 2.29 43.41
N PRO A 735 -28.33 1.53 43.20
CA PRO A 735 -29.56 1.64 43.98
C PRO A 735 -29.38 1.28 45.46
#